data_AF-A0A9P8DX54-F1
#
_entry.id   AF-A0A9P8DX54-F1
#
_cell.length_a   1.000
_cell.length_b   1.000
_cell.length_c   1.000
_cell.angle_alpha   90.00
_cell.angle_beta   90.00
_cell.angle_gamma   90.00
#
_symmetry.space_group_name_H-M   'P 1'
#
loop_
_entity.id
_entity.type
_entity.pdbx_description
1 polymer ?
#
loop_
_entity_poly.entity_id
_entity_poly.type
_entity_poly.pdbx_seq_one_letter_code
_entity_poly.pdbx_strand_id
1 'polypeptide(L)'
;MRKSILDQEQDSRNRGNVTAKLEIEKKDLRTAALSAMASLCAGPVMVSTDGQITMQFDVRRMLKWIDAIFDSASDRTHATGRRALKNLLTHNSEHSFLLSHSIEECYHAKNPKALFSYFTVATQVLTDAVDDKIPFWKILSAALYTLGNENSEIRMKSARLLRTLEERLGRNSKLQDLDISISDKTTAVYKLAQFEISRRLAKQHADMAFHVFSEFTRYFGGLVPDHQRNMVAAMLPWIQTVELQLLPSGGPTASSYMLMVNLFEITARSSSVLHNEIQALWQALATGPYGGNVQVVLDFIIAICLDRREQNFVDYAKQIVVFLSTTAAGLKVIEFLLLQITPKAMIAEKRPPPSIPQDPTNLPYIADLAQVLPIGNRQSGLSLGQLALMLLVDLVVSPVQLPKNKIPLLLQVVVVQWDHYTPLVQDQAREMLVHMIHELVISQIGPEHTGPSKQGIEDLIESIRQHDPKVVWSYEETDNKGLNSNSTGVPEPMVFVIEEVVRVLSFSYDDIRTGDNIRRDWARMSLVWATTCAVRHVACRSFQIFRCIIDSLDRQMMADMLARLTNTIADDENDCLTFSQEILITLRTIIGALEPEDLIQYPQLFWTTSACLDTIFEQEFQASLAMLDRLLDKLDLSDPAVIKLFNENKPAKWDGEFEGLQPLVYKGLRSNACLDRTLEMLGRMIKLPSSSLIGGDNRLLFTLLANLPRYLHCFEDDSNEQTCFESADSLAGVAEAQQLPDLAHALSGFANQRYRNANDFLNQVVAAARAAWFPAMEYQSLIFLIGLLNNQTPWFRVTIMQLLCVLIPQIDMRRPEIVSQGPDLISPLLRLLQTSYCQQALDVLDNIMSVTGTPLDNKHLRMSMAGSHSTRATRKEYDSTKSLYGIPEESGWSIPMPAIQAERARKNVMAVYYTCLDTTLADGAEITSTPDVAFTTEDQYGSYFDQRSATAMSDSIRADGSMSELVLKLDSLDDFFDDRKPVTPREASRGSVENRENVYEQQTLPILHKSLKRNASVTSFQNGFSDTRFALAREPVVMNPGAFASNPAAGAIRPALHARSVTSPMAAVHHMPRVITDLQSEEDTGDEPFSDDDLSISRMTTSDDALSVHSSNSRAPSAVGLRAGFRSGMRRLTGGTTDRRDVKGLVRLSPQVPRVPTVWLSNPKSSEL
;
A
#
# COMPACT_ATOMS: atom_id res chain seq x y z
N MET A 1 -19.66 71.40 -33.09
CA MET A 1 -20.39 72.30 -32.18
C MET A 1 -19.47 72.90 -31.11
N ARG A 2 -19.24 72.31 -29.92
CA ARG A 2 -18.45 72.91 -28.80
C ARG A 2 -17.23 73.73 -29.21
N LYS A 3 -16.30 73.16 -30.01
CA LYS A 3 -15.08 73.85 -30.47
C LYS A 3 -15.40 75.18 -31.18
N SER A 4 -16.27 75.13 -32.20
CA SER A 4 -16.75 76.30 -32.96
C SER A 4 -17.47 77.37 -32.13
N ILE A 5 -18.03 77.05 -30.96
CA ILE A 5 -18.66 78.05 -30.08
C ILE A 5 -17.59 78.71 -29.19
N LEU A 6 -16.62 77.93 -28.70
CA LEU A 6 -15.49 78.47 -27.94
C LEU A 6 -14.56 79.32 -28.82
N ASP A 7 -14.43 79.00 -30.11
CA ASP A 7 -13.61 79.77 -31.05
C ASP A 7 -14.24 81.12 -31.45
N GLN A 8 -15.54 81.34 -31.17
CA GLN A 8 -16.24 82.61 -31.38
C GLN A 8 -16.16 83.58 -30.18
N GLU A 9 -15.83 83.09 -28.98
CA GLU A 9 -15.71 83.90 -27.76
C GLU A 9 -14.26 84.34 -27.54
N GLN A 10 -13.98 85.64 -27.64
CA GLN A 10 -12.62 86.18 -27.49
C GLN A 10 -12.23 86.50 -26.03
N ASP A 11 -13.19 86.85 -25.17
CA ASP A 11 -12.94 87.17 -23.76
C ASP A 11 -12.77 85.88 -22.94
N SER A 12 -11.63 85.72 -22.28
CA SER A 12 -11.31 84.53 -21.47
C SER A 12 -12.30 84.28 -20.33
N ARG A 13 -12.88 85.33 -19.74
CA ARG A 13 -13.91 85.23 -18.70
C ARG A 13 -15.23 84.74 -19.26
N ASN A 14 -15.61 85.17 -20.47
CA ASN A 14 -16.80 84.67 -21.16
C ASN A 14 -16.60 83.26 -21.72
N ARG A 15 -15.42 82.91 -22.24
CA ARG A 15 -15.07 81.50 -22.56
C ARG A 15 -15.26 80.58 -21.35
N GLY A 16 -14.91 81.04 -20.15
CA GLY A 16 -15.21 80.32 -18.89
C GLY A 16 -16.71 80.14 -18.65
N ASN A 17 -17.49 81.23 -18.69
CA ASN A 17 -18.95 81.20 -18.51
C ASN A 17 -19.67 80.33 -19.57
N VAL A 18 -19.25 80.41 -20.83
CA VAL A 18 -19.82 79.64 -21.95
C VAL A 18 -19.41 78.17 -21.86
N THR A 19 -18.18 77.86 -21.42
CA THR A 19 -17.79 76.47 -21.12
C THR A 19 -18.64 75.89 -19.98
N ALA A 20 -18.91 76.68 -18.92
CA ALA A 20 -19.77 76.26 -17.82
C ALA A 20 -21.21 76.01 -18.28
N LYS A 21 -21.80 76.91 -19.10
CA LYS A 21 -23.13 76.72 -19.71
C LYS A 21 -23.19 75.47 -20.58
N LEU A 22 -22.21 75.26 -21.46
CA LEU A 22 -22.14 74.08 -22.33
C LEU A 22 -21.96 72.77 -21.55
N GLU A 23 -21.25 72.77 -20.42
CA GLU A 23 -21.19 71.61 -19.51
C GLU A 23 -22.48 71.40 -18.69
N ILE A 24 -23.29 72.44 -18.46
CA ILE A 24 -24.64 72.31 -17.89
C ILE A 24 -25.60 71.71 -18.94
N GLU A 25 -25.70 72.30 -20.12
CA GLU A 25 -26.54 71.79 -21.22
C GLU A 25 -26.19 70.34 -21.59
N LYS A 26 -24.90 69.99 -21.62
CA LYS A 26 -24.42 68.62 -21.82
C LYS A 26 -24.87 67.66 -20.71
N LYS A 27 -24.93 68.11 -19.45
CA LYS A 27 -25.43 67.30 -18.32
C LYS A 27 -26.94 67.12 -18.37
N ASP A 28 -27.69 68.17 -18.71
CA ASP A 28 -29.15 68.06 -18.81
C ASP A 28 -29.59 67.31 -20.08
N LEU A 29 -28.92 67.47 -21.23
CA LEU A 29 -29.12 66.63 -22.41
C LEU A 29 -28.82 65.15 -22.12
N ARG A 30 -27.71 64.86 -21.44
CA ARG A 30 -27.40 63.49 -20.97
C ARG A 30 -28.51 62.97 -20.05
N THR A 31 -29.01 63.79 -19.13
CA THR A 31 -30.07 63.38 -18.20
C THR A 31 -31.40 63.15 -18.92
N ALA A 32 -31.76 63.99 -19.88
CA ALA A 32 -32.94 63.83 -20.72
C ALA A 32 -32.87 62.54 -21.56
N ALA A 33 -31.73 62.27 -22.20
CA ALA A 33 -31.51 61.05 -22.97
C ALA A 33 -31.61 59.78 -22.09
N LEU A 34 -30.95 59.77 -20.92
CA LEU A 34 -31.07 58.67 -19.96
C LEU A 34 -32.51 58.49 -19.45
N SER A 35 -33.24 59.58 -19.20
CA SER A 35 -34.64 59.51 -18.76
C SER A 35 -35.60 59.07 -19.86
N ALA A 36 -35.31 59.38 -21.13
CA ALA A 36 -36.05 58.87 -22.27
C ALA A 36 -35.83 57.35 -22.42
N MET A 37 -34.58 56.88 -22.40
CA MET A 37 -34.26 55.44 -22.41
C MET A 37 -34.87 54.68 -21.22
N ALA A 38 -34.84 55.27 -20.01
CA ALA A 38 -35.51 54.72 -18.84
C ALA A 38 -37.05 54.61 -18.98
N SER A 39 -37.65 55.45 -19.82
CA SER A 39 -39.09 55.42 -20.14
C SER A 39 -39.40 54.39 -21.22
N LEU A 40 -38.50 54.18 -22.19
CA LEU A 40 -38.62 53.10 -23.19
C LEU A 40 -38.58 51.70 -22.57
N CYS A 41 -38.03 51.56 -21.36
CA CYS A 41 -38.07 50.29 -20.60
C CYS A 41 -39.49 49.92 -20.09
N ALA A 42 -40.49 50.80 -20.20
CA ALA A 42 -41.86 50.57 -19.73
C ALA A 42 -42.73 49.84 -20.78
N GLY A 43 -42.19 48.78 -21.39
CA GLY A 43 -42.84 48.04 -22.47
C GLY A 43 -42.29 46.63 -22.66
N PRO A 44 -42.93 45.81 -23.51
CA PRO A 44 -42.55 44.43 -23.75
C PRO A 44 -41.21 44.33 -24.51
N VAL A 45 -40.29 43.54 -23.95
CA VAL A 45 -38.95 43.23 -24.49
C VAL A 45 -39.02 42.29 -25.68
N MET A 46 -40.05 41.45 -25.76
CA MET A 46 -40.35 40.61 -26.92
C MET A 46 -41.79 40.84 -27.37
N VAL A 47 -41.98 40.98 -28.69
CA VAL A 47 -43.30 41.09 -29.32
C VAL A 47 -43.36 40.09 -30.47
N SER A 48 -44.25 39.11 -30.36
CA SER A 48 -44.62 38.25 -31.49
C SER A 48 -45.70 38.94 -32.31
N THR A 49 -45.47 39.08 -33.61
CA THR A 49 -46.48 39.58 -34.56
C THR A 49 -47.28 38.42 -35.14
N ASP A 50 -48.47 38.71 -35.69
CA ASP A 50 -49.44 37.69 -36.17
C ASP A 50 -48.87 36.72 -37.22
N GLY A 51 -47.79 37.10 -37.92
CA GLY A 51 -47.05 36.26 -38.86
C GLY A 51 -45.95 35.39 -38.22
N GLN A 52 -46.00 35.13 -36.91
CA GLN A 52 -44.97 34.44 -36.10
C GLN A 52 -43.58 35.11 -36.06
N ILE A 53 -43.40 36.30 -36.65
CA ILE A 53 -42.14 37.03 -36.55
C ILE A 53 -42.03 37.63 -35.14
N THR A 54 -41.06 37.13 -34.37
CA THR A 54 -40.76 37.59 -33.01
C THR A 54 -39.70 38.67 -33.06
N MET A 55 -40.04 39.89 -32.64
CA MET A 55 -39.08 40.98 -32.45
C MET A 55 -38.63 41.00 -30.98
N GLN A 56 -37.32 41.04 -30.74
CA GLN A 56 -36.73 41.03 -29.40
C GLN A 56 -35.68 42.15 -29.25
N PHE A 57 -35.72 42.87 -28.13
CA PHE A 57 -34.64 43.78 -27.73
C PHE A 57 -33.45 43.03 -27.13
N ASP A 58 -32.22 43.52 -27.37
CA ASP A 58 -31.01 42.97 -26.75
C ASP A 58 -30.96 43.29 -25.25
N VAL A 59 -31.56 42.40 -24.47
CA VAL A 59 -31.61 42.45 -23.01
C VAL A 59 -30.22 42.53 -22.38
N ARG A 60 -29.24 41.77 -22.91
CA ARG A 60 -27.88 41.76 -22.35
C ARG A 60 -27.22 43.13 -22.48
N ARG A 61 -27.53 43.87 -23.54
CA ARG A 61 -27.06 45.26 -23.76
C ARG A 61 -27.87 46.28 -22.96
N MET A 62 -29.16 46.05 -22.72
CA MET A 62 -29.98 46.88 -21.82
C MET A 62 -29.49 46.78 -20.36
N LEU A 63 -29.20 45.57 -19.88
CA LEU A 63 -28.66 45.33 -18.55
C LEU A 63 -27.27 45.98 -18.38
N LYS A 64 -26.34 45.73 -19.32
CA LYS A 64 -25.02 46.41 -19.35
C LYS A 64 -25.09 47.94 -19.39
N TRP A 65 -26.18 48.52 -19.89
CA TRP A 65 -26.41 49.96 -19.85
C TRP A 65 -26.95 50.43 -18.49
N ILE A 66 -27.73 49.61 -17.79
CA ILE A 66 -28.14 49.84 -16.39
C ILE A 66 -26.93 49.73 -15.46
N ASP A 67 -26.05 48.74 -15.65
CA ASP A 67 -24.77 48.61 -14.93
C ASP A 67 -23.93 49.88 -15.05
N ALA A 68 -23.70 50.34 -16.29
CA ALA A 68 -22.95 51.57 -16.57
C ALA A 68 -23.61 52.87 -16.03
N ILE A 69 -24.91 52.82 -15.67
CA ILE A 69 -25.57 53.89 -14.91
C ILE A 69 -25.30 53.75 -13.42
N PHE A 70 -25.34 52.53 -12.88
CA PHE A 70 -25.12 52.26 -11.46
C PHE A 70 -23.64 52.29 -11.02
N ASP A 71 -22.69 52.21 -11.95
CA ASP A 71 -21.29 52.55 -11.70
C ASP A 71 -21.04 54.07 -11.61
N SER A 72 -22.01 54.90 -12.02
CA SER A 72 -21.85 56.36 -11.99
C SER A 72 -22.22 56.96 -10.62
N ALA A 73 -21.29 57.67 -9.99
CA ALA A 73 -21.42 58.14 -8.59
C ALA A 73 -22.60 59.10 -8.27
N SER A 74 -23.39 59.54 -9.27
CA SER A 74 -24.43 60.57 -9.12
C SER A 74 -25.80 60.00 -8.80
N ASP A 75 -26.43 60.52 -7.76
CA ASP A 75 -27.73 60.02 -7.29
C ASP A 75 -28.88 60.32 -8.28
N ARG A 76 -28.73 61.32 -9.15
CA ARG A 76 -29.68 61.65 -10.24
C ARG A 76 -29.62 60.61 -11.38
N THR A 77 -28.44 60.08 -11.70
CA THR A 77 -28.30 58.98 -12.68
C THR A 77 -28.74 57.66 -12.06
N HIS A 78 -28.36 57.34 -10.82
CA HIS A 78 -28.90 56.19 -10.08
C HIS A 78 -30.44 56.19 -9.99
N ALA A 79 -31.08 57.34 -9.69
CA ALA A 79 -32.54 57.44 -9.67
C ALA A 79 -33.17 57.17 -11.05
N THR A 80 -32.47 57.51 -12.13
CA THR A 80 -32.90 57.24 -13.51
C THR A 80 -32.73 55.76 -13.87
N GLY A 81 -31.60 55.14 -13.49
CA GLY A 81 -31.36 53.71 -13.65
C GLY A 81 -32.33 52.85 -12.83
N ARG A 82 -32.67 53.25 -11.59
CA ARG A 82 -33.69 52.56 -10.79
C ARG A 82 -35.07 52.61 -11.43
N ARG A 83 -35.43 53.72 -12.09
CA ARG A 83 -36.67 53.81 -12.87
C ARG A 83 -36.61 52.91 -14.10
N ALA A 84 -35.49 52.93 -14.85
CA ALA A 84 -35.29 52.07 -16.01
C ALA A 84 -35.46 50.58 -15.65
N LEU A 85 -34.79 50.13 -14.59
CA LEU A 85 -34.87 48.76 -14.11
C LEU A 85 -36.26 48.41 -13.56
N LYS A 86 -36.90 49.28 -12.76
CA LYS A 86 -38.26 48.99 -12.27
C LYS A 86 -39.23 48.82 -13.44
N ASN A 87 -39.20 49.73 -14.40
CA ASN A 87 -40.00 49.65 -15.62
C ASN A 87 -39.72 48.35 -16.39
N LEU A 88 -38.44 48.03 -16.61
CA LEU A 88 -38.03 46.81 -17.33
C LEU A 88 -38.59 45.54 -16.66
N LEU A 89 -38.53 45.46 -15.33
CA LEU A 89 -39.02 44.31 -14.58
C LEU A 89 -40.56 44.25 -14.53
N THR A 90 -41.24 45.35 -14.20
CA THR A 90 -42.70 45.34 -14.02
C THR A 90 -43.47 45.13 -15.32
N HIS A 91 -42.91 45.53 -16.47
CA HIS A 91 -43.54 45.32 -17.78
C HIS A 91 -43.15 43.99 -18.45
N ASN A 92 -42.30 43.17 -17.81
CA ASN A 92 -41.78 41.91 -18.38
C ASN A 92 -41.76 40.75 -17.36
N SER A 93 -42.84 40.58 -16.60
CA SER A 93 -43.03 39.46 -15.65
C SER A 93 -43.02 38.06 -16.30
N GLU A 94 -43.08 37.97 -17.62
CA GLU A 94 -42.89 36.71 -18.36
C GLU A 94 -41.40 36.34 -18.52
N HIS A 95 -40.49 37.18 -18.03
CA HIS A 95 -39.05 37.00 -18.13
C HIS A 95 -38.40 37.01 -16.75
N SER A 96 -38.72 35.98 -15.95
CA SER A 96 -38.22 35.79 -14.57
C SER A 96 -36.70 35.89 -14.43
N PHE A 97 -35.94 35.57 -15.49
CA PHE A 97 -34.49 35.74 -15.52
C PHE A 97 -34.02 37.20 -15.33
N LEU A 98 -34.83 38.21 -15.69
CA LEU A 98 -34.52 39.63 -15.45
C LEU A 98 -34.48 39.96 -13.95
N LEU A 99 -35.48 39.46 -13.22
CA LEU A 99 -35.59 39.64 -11.78
C LEU A 99 -34.62 38.72 -11.03
N SER A 100 -34.36 37.51 -11.54
CA SER A 100 -33.27 36.64 -11.06
C SER A 100 -31.92 37.34 -11.16
N HIS A 101 -31.56 37.92 -12.31
CA HIS A 101 -30.33 38.68 -12.47
C HIS A 101 -30.27 39.91 -11.54
N SER A 102 -31.39 40.60 -11.33
CA SER A 102 -31.47 41.72 -10.38
C SER A 102 -31.25 41.29 -8.92
N ILE A 103 -31.56 40.03 -8.58
CA ILE A 103 -31.23 39.40 -7.29
C ILE A 103 -29.76 38.96 -7.27
N GLU A 104 -29.22 38.47 -8.38
CA GLU A 104 -27.83 38.01 -8.50
C GLU A 104 -26.82 39.16 -8.40
N GLU A 105 -27.16 40.36 -8.89
CA GLU A 105 -26.38 41.57 -8.65
C GLU A 105 -26.35 42.00 -7.18
N CYS A 106 -27.22 41.46 -6.32
CA CYS A 106 -27.13 41.69 -4.87
C CYS A 106 -25.91 40.97 -4.24
N TYR A 107 -25.27 40.03 -4.95
CA TYR A 107 -24.02 39.40 -4.57
C TYR A 107 -22.80 39.95 -5.33
N HIS A 108 -22.96 40.29 -6.62
CA HIS A 108 -21.84 40.68 -7.48
C HIS A 108 -21.51 42.19 -7.50
N ALA A 109 -22.44 43.06 -7.12
CA ALA A 109 -22.30 44.51 -7.29
C ALA A 109 -21.15 45.11 -6.45
N LYS A 110 -20.00 45.31 -7.10
CA LYS A 110 -18.75 45.85 -6.52
C LYS A 110 -18.89 47.26 -5.93
N ASN A 111 -19.88 48.03 -6.39
CA ASN A 111 -20.18 49.38 -5.92
C ASN A 111 -21.37 49.34 -4.93
N PRO A 112 -21.21 49.78 -3.66
CA PRO A 112 -22.31 49.83 -2.69
C PRO A 112 -23.54 50.63 -3.14
N LYS A 113 -23.38 51.67 -3.98
CA LYS A 113 -24.53 52.39 -4.58
C LYS A 113 -25.24 51.59 -5.68
N ALA A 114 -24.52 50.72 -6.39
CA ALA A 114 -25.10 49.80 -7.36
C ALA A 114 -25.90 48.71 -6.65
N LEU A 115 -25.30 48.06 -5.65
CA LEU A 115 -25.97 47.11 -4.74
C LEU A 115 -27.25 47.70 -4.16
N PHE A 116 -27.17 48.90 -3.56
CA PHE A 116 -28.33 49.62 -3.04
C PHE A 116 -29.41 49.83 -4.11
N SER A 117 -29.01 50.12 -5.36
CA SER A 117 -29.95 50.44 -6.44
C SER A 117 -30.64 49.22 -7.01
N TYR A 118 -29.90 48.13 -7.28
CA TYR A 118 -30.45 46.84 -7.66
C TYR A 118 -31.38 46.30 -6.57
N PHE A 119 -30.91 46.22 -5.33
CA PHE A 119 -31.70 45.71 -4.21
C PHE A 119 -32.95 46.55 -3.91
N THR A 120 -32.88 47.88 -4.01
CA THR A 120 -34.06 48.75 -3.83
C THR A 120 -35.13 48.53 -4.90
N VAL A 121 -34.75 48.19 -6.13
CA VAL A 121 -35.70 47.90 -7.20
C VAL A 121 -36.26 46.47 -7.06
N ALA A 122 -35.39 45.48 -6.84
CA ALA A 122 -35.80 44.10 -6.63
C ALA A 122 -36.77 43.97 -5.44
N THR A 123 -36.43 44.56 -4.28
CA THR A 123 -37.32 44.57 -3.10
C THR A 123 -38.66 45.24 -3.39
N GLN A 124 -38.71 46.34 -4.15
CA GLN A 124 -39.99 46.94 -4.56
C GLN A 124 -40.79 46.01 -5.47
N VAL A 125 -40.21 45.48 -6.55
CA VAL A 125 -40.93 44.60 -7.49
C VAL A 125 -41.47 43.36 -6.76
N LEU A 126 -40.68 42.74 -5.88
CA LEU A 126 -41.10 41.59 -5.08
C LEU A 126 -42.18 41.93 -4.04
N THR A 127 -42.20 43.15 -3.51
CA THR A 127 -43.23 43.64 -2.57
C THR A 127 -44.52 44.02 -3.29
N ASP A 128 -44.43 44.58 -4.51
CA ASP A 128 -45.55 45.04 -5.33
C ASP A 128 -46.22 43.88 -6.10
N ALA A 129 -45.47 42.86 -6.52
CA ALA A 129 -45.96 41.76 -7.35
C ALA A 129 -46.21 40.45 -6.58
N VAL A 130 -47.18 39.67 -7.05
CA VAL A 130 -47.46 38.28 -6.64
C VAL A 130 -46.96 37.35 -7.74
N ASP A 131 -45.63 37.28 -7.90
CA ASP A 131 -44.99 36.51 -8.98
C ASP A 131 -44.45 35.18 -8.44
N ASP A 132 -45.26 34.13 -8.54
CA ASP A 132 -44.94 32.77 -8.08
C ASP A 132 -43.79 32.10 -8.88
N LYS A 133 -43.27 32.75 -9.94
CA LYS A 133 -42.25 32.20 -10.83
C LYS A 133 -40.83 32.21 -10.28
N ILE A 134 -40.58 32.89 -9.15
CA ILE A 134 -39.26 32.87 -8.48
C ILE A 134 -39.36 32.08 -7.17
N PRO A 135 -38.55 31.01 -7.00
CA PRO A 135 -38.53 30.24 -5.76
C PRO A 135 -38.19 31.12 -4.54
N PHE A 136 -39.00 31.02 -3.49
CA PHE A 136 -38.86 31.83 -2.28
C PHE A 136 -37.46 31.71 -1.64
N TRP A 137 -36.81 30.54 -1.70
CA TRP A 137 -35.45 30.36 -1.19
C TRP A 137 -34.42 31.31 -1.81
N LYS A 138 -34.57 31.71 -3.09
CA LYS A 138 -33.63 32.63 -3.75
C LYS A 138 -33.74 34.04 -3.19
N ILE A 139 -34.97 34.50 -3.00
CA ILE A 139 -35.28 35.81 -2.43
C ILE A 139 -34.85 35.86 -0.95
N LEU A 140 -35.12 34.78 -0.21
CA LEU A 140 -34.73 34.55 1.18
C LEU A 140 -33.21 34.62 1.36
N SER A 141 -32.42 33.88 0.56
CA SER A 141 -30.95 33.93 0.61
C SER A 141 -30.41 35.35 0.37
N ALA A 142 -30.91 36.07 -0.64
CA ALA A 142 -30.47 37.42 -0.93
C ALA A 142 -30.81 38.40 0.22
N ALA A 143 -31.99 38.29 0.82
CA ALA A 143 -32.40 39.10 1.95
C ALA A 143 -31.58 38.77 3.23
N LEU A 144 -31.27 37.51 3.49
CA LEU A 144 -30.43 37.06 4.61
C LEU A 144 -28.98 37.54 4.50
N TYR A 145 -28.43 37.59 3.28
CA TYR A 145 -27.10 38.15 3.02
C TYR A 145 -27.10 39.68 3.21
N THR A 146 -28.06 40.38 2.62
CA THR A 146 -28.16 41.85 2.70
C THR A 146 -28.56 42.37 4.08
N LEU A 147 -29.19 41.55 4.93
CA LEU A 147 -29.42 41.82 6.36
C LEU A 147 -28.13 42.08 7.16
N GLY A 148 -26.97 41.67 6.67
CA GLY A 148 -25.69 41.96 7.31
C GLY A 148 -24.88 43.08 6.65
N ASN A 149 -25.45 43.81 5.68
CA ASN A 149 -24.78 44.94 5.04
C ASN A 149 -24.62 46.13 6.01
N GLU A 150 -23.57 46.94 5.86
CA GLU A 150 -23.32 48.10 6.73
C GLU A 150 -24.42 49.18 6.64
N ASN A 151 -25.08 49.32 5.48
CA ASN A 151 -26.14 50.28 5.25
C ASN A 151 -27.46 49.83 5.92
N SER A 152 -27.88 50.56 6.96
CA SER A 152 -29.12 50.26 7.69
C SER A 152 -30.39 50.35 6.85
N GLU A 153 -30.41 51.13 5.77
CA GLU A 153 -31.56 51.18 4.85
C GLU A 153 -31.65 49.90 4.00
N ILE A 154 -30.52 49.28 3.64
CA ILE A 154 -30.50 47.97 2.97
C ILE A 154 -31.07 46.92 3.94
N ARG A 155 -30.52 46.82 5.16
CA ARG A 155 -31.00 45.84 6.15
C ARG A 155 -32.49 46.02 6.49
N MET A 156 -32.95 47.26 6.61
CA MET A 156 -34.37 47.57 6.87
C MET A 156 -35.28 47.21 5.68
N LYS A 157 -34.83 47.35 4.43
CA LYS A 157 -35.55 46.80 3.26
C LYS A 157 -35.59 45.28 3.30
N SER A 158 -34.48 44.61 3.63
CA SER A 158 -34.41 43.15 3.76
C SER A 158 -35.39 42.61 4.81
N ALA A 159 -35.44 43.24 6.00
CA ALA A 159 -36.34 42.88 7.09
C ALA A 159 -37.84 43.12 6.78
N ARG A 160 -38.14 44.08 5.91
CA ARG A 160 -39.52 44.32 5.43
C ARG A 160 -39.91 43.32 4.35
N LEU A 161 -39.03 43.06 3.39
CA LEU A 161 -39.26 42.06 2.35
C LEU A 161 -39.52 40.66 2.96
N LEU A 162 -38.69 40.24 3.91
CA LEU A 162 -38.86 38.95 4.58
C LEU A 162 -40.21 38.84 5.30
N ARG A 163 -40.64 39.87 6.04
CA ARG A 163 -41.98 39.91 6.67
C ARG A 163 -43.11 39.81 5.66
N THR A 164 -43.09 40.64 4.61
CA THR A 164 -44.14 40.63 3.57
C THR A 164 -44.25 39.25 2.91
N LEU A 165 -43.14 38.54 2.73
CA LEU A 165 -43.14 37.20 2.14
C LEU A 165 -43.56 36.11 3.15
N GLU A 166 -43.16 36.18 4.42
CA GLU A 166 -43.70 35.30 5.46
C GLU A 166 -45.23 35.45 5.59
N GLU A 167 -45.73 36.69 5.62
CA GLU A 167 -47.16 37.02 5.72
C GLU A 167 -47.96 36.45 4.54
N ARG A 168 -47.43 36.56 3.30
CA ARG A 168 -48.01 35.91 2.11
C ARG A 168 -48.04 34.37 2.21
N LEU A 169 -47.04 33.77 2.85
CA LEU A 169 -46.98 32.32 3.12
C LEU A 169 -47.80 31.88 4.35
N GLY A 170 -48.52 32.80 5.00
CA GLY A 170 -49.29 32.53 6.22
C GLY A 170 -48.44 32.23 7.45
N ARG A 171 -47.16 32.61 7.44
CA ARG A 171 -46.16 32.37 8.49
C ARG A 171 -45.79 33.67 9.21
N ASN A 172 -45.12 33.56 10.36
CA ASN A 172 -44.72 34.72 11.16
C ASN A 172 -43.58 34.36 12.13
N SER A 173 -42.35 34.75 11.81
CA SER A 173 -41.17 34.59 12.69
C SER A 173 -41.00 35.74 13.70
N LYS A 174 -41.98 36.63 13.84
CA LYS A 174 -41.92 37.85 14.68
C LYS A 174 -40.68 38.71 14.41
N LEU A 175 -40.24 38.80 13.15
CA LEU A 175 -38.99 39.50 12.79
C LEU A 175 -38.98 40.98 13.21
N GLN A 176 -40.17 41.59 13.36
CA GLN A 176 -40.36 42.94 13.88
C GLN A 176 -39.73 43.17 15.27
N ASP A 177 -39.59 42.14 16.11
CA ASP A 177 -38.97 42.23 17.44
C ASP A 177 -37.53 42.77 17.37
N LEU A 178 -36.89 42.64 16.20
CA LEU A 178 -35.49 42.93 15.96
C LEU A 178 -35.29 44.21 15.13
N ASP A 179 -36.36 44.91 14.71
CA ASP A 179 -36.27 46.11 13.84
C ASP A 179 -35.35 47.20 14.41
N ILE A 180 -35.34 47.36 15.74
CA ILE A 180 -34.43 48.27 16.44
C ILE A 180 -32.97 47.85 16.19
N SER A 181 -32.64 46.59 16.50
CA SER A 181 -31.29 46.03 16.33
C SER A 181 -30.83 45.97 14.86
N ILE A 182 -31.76 45.78 13.92
CA ILE A 182 -31.49 45.87 12.47
C ILE A 182 -31.13 47.31 12.08
N SER A 183 -31.83 48.31 12.65
CA SER A 183 -31.60 49.73 12.35
C SER A 183 -30.32 50.32 12.98
N ASP A 184 -29.77 49.68 14.02
CA ASP A 184 -28.61 50.14 14.79
C ASP A 184 -27.34 50.28 13.94
N LYS A 185 -26.46 51.21 14.27
CA LYS A 185 -25.19 51.42 13.56
C LYS A 185 -24.08 50.49 14.04
N THR A 186 -24.24 49.87 15.21
CA THR A 186 -23.23 49.05 15.88
C THR A 186 -23.14 47.67 15.24
N THR A 187 -21.98 47.33 14.66
CA THR A 187 -21.76 46.06 13.93
C THR A 187 -22.17 44.82 14.71
N ALA A 188 -21.79 44.72 16.00
CA ALA A 188 -22.16 43.58 16.83
C ALA A 188 -23.69 43.42 16.99
N VAL A 189 -24.45 44.53 17.02
CA VAL A 189 -25.90 44.52 17.24
C VAL A 189 -26.64 44.06 15.98
N TYR A 190 -26.34 44.64 14.80
CA TYR A 190 -27.07 44.26 13.59
C TYR A 190 -26.62 42.90 13.01
N LYS A 191 -25.36 42.48 13.21
CA LYS A 191 -24.91 41.12 12.85
C LYS A 191 -25.55 40.05 13.75
N LEU A 192 -25.71 40.32 15.05
CA LEU A 192 -26.46 39.42 15.94
C LEU A 192 -27.95 39.35 15.54
N ALA A 193 -28.54 40.49 15.13
CA ALA A 193 -29.92 40.50 14.61
C ALA A 193 -30.06 39.69 13.32
N GLN A 194 -29.11 39.78 12.38
CA GLN A 194 -29.05 38.95 11.17
C GLN A 194 -29.02 37.46 11.50
N PHE A 195 -28.14 37.04 12.42
CA PHE A 195 -28.05 35.64 12.88
C PHE A 195 -29.37 35.18 13.51
N GLU A 196 -29.99 35.99 14.37
CA GLU A 196 -31.26 35.66 15.01
C GLU A 196 -32.43 35.56 14.01
N ILE A 197 -32.51 36.46 13.02
CA ILE A 197 -33.49 36.38 11.94
C ILE A 197 -33.32 35.08 11.15
N SER A 198 -32.07 34.76 10.78
CA SER A 198 -31.75 33.51 10.09
C SER A 198 -32.14 32.28 10.93
N ARG A 199 -31.87 32.31 12.25
CA ARG A 199 -32.23 31.25 13.20
C ARG A 199 -33.72 31.07 13.40
N ARG A 200 -34.53 32.13 13.31
CA ARG A 200 -35.99 32.04 13.37
C ARG A 200 -36.57 31.50 12.06
N LEU A 201 -36.09 32.00 10.91
CA LEU A 201 -36.52 31.54 9.59
C LEU A 201 -36.15 30.08 9.32
N ALA A 202 -34.92 29.66 9.64
CA ALA A 202 -34.48 28.26 9.50
C ALA A 202 -35.39 27.28 10.26
N LYS A 203 -35.90 27.67 11.44
CA LYS A 203 -36.86 26.85 12.21
C LYS A 203 -38.26 26.77 11.60
N GLN A 204 -38.69 27.78 10.83
CA GLN A 204 -39.97 27.73 10.12
C GLN A 204 -39.85 27.12 8.71
N HIS A 205 -38.64 27.05 8.14
CA HIS A 205 -38.41 26.75 6.73
C HIS A 205 -37.29 25.70 6.49
N ALA A 206 -37.07 24.77 7.43
CA ALA A 206 -36.00 23.76 7.36
C ALA A 206 -36.02 22.93 6.05
N ASP A 207 -37.20 22.78 5.43
CA ASP A 207 -37.41 22.18 4.11
C ASP A 207 -36.58 22.82 2.98
N MET A 208 -36.20 24.08 3.12
CA MET A 208 -35.38 24.81 2.13
C MET A 208 -33.89 24.90 2.50
N ALA A 209 -33.42 24.29 3.60
CA ALA A 209 -32.03 24.44 4.05
C ALA A 209 -30.99 24.07 2.98
N PHE A 210 -31.20 22.98 2.23
CA PHE A 210 -30.33 22.60 1.10
C PHE A 210 -30.32 23.64 -0.03
N HIS A 211 -31.46 24.24 -0.37
CA HIS A 211 -31.55 25.26 -1.41
C HIS A 211 -30.90 26.58 -0.98
N VAL A 212 -31.12 27.01 0.26
CA VAL A 212 -30.51 28.21 0.85
C VAL A 212 -28.99 28.06 0.91
N PHE A 213 -28.48 26.92 1.38
CA PHE A 213 -27.05 26.62 1.41
C PHE A 213 -26.44 26.58 -0.01
N SER A 214 -27.08 25.88 -0.95
CA SER A 214 -26.62 25.79 -2.33
C SER A 214 -26.52 27.17 -3.02
N GLU A 215 -27.55 28.01 -2.92
CA GLU A 215 -27.54 29.39 -3.48
C GLU A 215 -26.45 30.26 -2.82
N PHE A 216 -26.18 30.10 -1.53
CA PHE A 216 -25.05 30.81 -0.88
C PHE A 216 -23.69 30.31 -1.39
N THR A 217 -23.45 29.00 -1.40
CA THR A 217 -22.18 28.42 -1.84
C THR A 217 -21.80 28.81 -3.26
N ARG A 218 -22.79 28.95 -4.16
CA ARG A 218 -22.66 29.45 -5.54
C ARG A 218 -21.90 30.77 -5.67
N TYR A 219 -22.07 31.68 -4.71
CA TYR A 219 -21.45 33.02 -4.75
C TYR A 219 -20.28 33.17 -3.77
N PHE A 220 -20.11 32.23 -2.83
CA PHE A 220 -19.12 32.31 -1.75
C PHE A 220 -17.68 32.52 -2.25
N GLY A 221 -17.26 31.79 -3.29
CA GLY A 221 -15.91 31.89 -3.85
C GLY A 221 -15.59 33.21 -4.57
N GLY A 222 -16.60 34.02 -4.91
CA GLY A 222 -16.43 35.33 -5.55
C GLY A 222 -16.43 36.53 -4.60
N LEU A 223 -16.61 36.30 -3.30
CA LEU A 223 -16.75 37.35 -2.28
C LEU A 223 -15.44 37.63 -1.53
N VAL A 224 -15.29 38.86 -1.06
CA VAL A 224 -14.19 39.24 -0.15
C VAL A 224 -14.42 38.68 1.27
N PRO A 225 -13.37 38.44 2.08
CA PRO A 225 -13.48 37.71 3.35
C PRO A 225 -14.58 38.20 4.31
N ASP A 226 -14.78 39.50 4.48
CA ASP A 226 -15.83 39.99 5.40
C ASP A 226 -17.26 39.79 4.87
N HIS A 227 -17.42 39.68 3.54
CA HIS A 227 -18.68 39.28 2.91
C HIS A 227 -18.86 37.75 2.94
N GLN A 228 -17.79 36.97 2.95
CA GLN A 228 -17.83 35.53 3.19
C GLN A 228 -18.21 35.23 4.65
N ARG A 229 -17.58 35.89 5.63
CA ARG A 229 -17.96 35.86 7.07
C ARG A 229 -19.43 36.21 7.28
N ASN A 230 -19.88 37.28 6.62
CA ASN A 230 -21.28 37.71 6.62
C ASN A 230 -22.24 36.62 6.11
N MET A 231 -21.82 35.86 5.10
CA MET A 231 -22.59 34.76 4.53
C MET A 231 -22.57 33.54 5.47
N VAL A 232 -21.43 33.17 6.05
CA VAL A 232 -21.34 32.09 7.06
C VAL A 232 -22.29 32.35 8.23
N ALA A 233 -22.29 33.56 8.78
CA ALA A 233 -23.20 33.94 9.87
C ALA A 233 -24.68 33.80 9.48
N ALA A 234 -25.03 33.98 8.20
CA ALA A 234 -26.36 33.69 7.69
C ALA A 234 -26.60 32.18 7.48
N MET A 235 -25.61 31.42 7.01
CA MET A 235 -25.73 29.97 6.74
C MET A 235 -25.89 29.12 8.00
N LEU A 236 -25.15 29.44 9.07
CA LEU A 236 -25.00 28.57 10.26
C LEU A 236 -26.32 27.99 10.81
N PRO A 237 -27.40 28.77 11.01
CA PRO A 237 -28.64 28.21 11.56
C PRO A 237 -29.39 27.26 10.61
N TRP A 238 -29.15 27.31 9.30
CA TRP A 238 -29.76 26.40 8.32
C TRP A 238 -29.08 25.04 8.35
N ILE A 239 -27.75 25.00 8.44
CA ILE A 239 -26.99 23.74 8.52
C ILE A 239 -27.35 22.97 9.80
N GLN A 240 -27.62 23.65 10.91
CA GLN A 240 -28.13 23.04 12.15
C GLN A 240 -29.51 22.34 12.00
N THR A 241 -30.23 22.57 10.89
CA THR A 241 -31.52 21.90 10.60
C THR A 241 -31.40 20.74 9.59
N VAL A 242 -30.21 20.49 9.04
CA VAL A 242 -29.99 19.46 8.01
C VAL A 242 -29.83 18.07 8.62
N GLU A 243 -30.58 17.10 8.10
CA GLU A 243 -30.31 15.67 8.22
C GLU A 243 -29.64 15.19 6.92
N LEU A 244 -28.51 14.49 7.02
CA LEU A 244 -27.89 13.83 5.88
C LEU A 244 -28.53 12.46 5.66
N GLN A 245 -29.03 12.21 4.46
CA GLN A 245 -29.80 11.01 4.12
C GLN A 245 -29.11 10.20 3.01
N LEU A 246 -29.01 8.89 3.25
CA LEU A 246 -28.53 7.90 2.28
C LEU A 246 -29.69 7.27 1.51
N LEU A 247 -29.41 6.87 0.26
CA LEU A 247 -30.30 6.06 -0.57
C LEU A 247 -30.30 4.59 -0.09
N PRO A 248 -31.31 3.78 -0.44
CA PRO A 248 -31.31 2.33 -0.16
C PRO A 248 -30.14 1.55 -0.77
N SER A 249 -29.41 2.14 -1.72
CA SER A 249 -28.16 1.62 -2.30
C SER A 249 -26.90 1.95 -1.51
N GLY A 250 -27.01 2.66 -0.38
CA GLY A 250 -25.89 3.09 0.47
C GLY A 250 -25.22 4.41 0.06
N GLY A 251 -25.40 4.88 -1.18
CA GLY A 251 -24.88 6.18 -1.63
C GLY A 251 -25.68 7.38 -1.08
N PRO A 252 -25.08 8.59 -0.97
CA PRO A 252 -25.79 9.77 -0.49
C PRO A 252 -26.88 10.25 -1.47
N THR A 253 -27.95 10.82 -0.92
CA THR A 253 -28.96 11.57 -1.70
C THR A 253 -28.35 12.80 -2.37
N ALA A 254 -28.91 13.27 -3.49
CA ALA A 254 -28.40 14.43 -4.24
C ALA A 254 -28.21 15.69 -3.38
N SER A 255 -29.16 15.97 -2.49
CA SER A 255 -29.09 17.11 -1.55
C SER A 255 -27.99 16.95 -0.50
N SER A 256 -27.79 15.74 0.03
CA SER A 256 -26.71 15.43 0.98
C SER A 256 -25.34 15.50 0.32
N TYR A 257 -25.21 14.94 -0.89
CA TYR A 257 -23.99 15.00 -1.71
C TYR A 257 -23.61 16.45 -2.01
N MET A 258 -24.55 17.28 -2.48
CA MET A 258 -24.34 18.71 -2.70
C MET A 258 -23.80 19.42 -1.45
N LEU A 259 -24.41 19.19 -0.29
CA LEU A 259 -24.00 19.90 0.92
C LEU A 259 -22.58 19.52 1.36
N MET A 260 -22.24 18.23 1.32
CA MET A 260 -20.90 17.75 1.68
C MET A 260 -19.83 18.20 0.67
N VAL A 261 -20.13 18.14 -0.63
CA VAL A 261 -19.23 18.60 -1.71
C VAL A 261 -18.99 20.11 -1.65
N ASN A 262 -20.02 20.92 -1.43
CA ASN A 262 -19.87 22.37 -1.39
C ASN A 262 -19.21 22.84 -0.07
N LEU A 263 -19.42 22.14 1.07
CA LEU A 263 -18.62 22.37 2.29
C LEU A 263 -17.14 21.99 2.10
N PHE A 264 -16.86 20.92 1.36
CA PHE A 264 -15.49 20.54 1.02
C PHE A 264 -14.82 21.61 0.14
N GLU A 265 -15.51 22.14 -0.88
CA GLU A 265 -15.01 23.27 -1.68
C GLU A 265 -14.71 24.51 -0.83
N ILE A 266 -15.62 24.91 0.06
CA ILE A 266 -15.41 26.04 0.97
C ILE A 266 -14.18 25.82 1.87
N THR A 267 -14.00 24.59 2.35
CA THR A 267 -12.84 24.20 3.16
C THR A 267 -11.55 24.34 2.33
N ALA A 268 -11.49 23.70 1.16
CA ALA A 268 -10.31 23.71 0.29
C ALA A 268 -9.93 25.12 -0.22
N ARG A 269 -10.91 25.97 -0.54
CA ARG A 269 -10.65 27.32 -1.08
C ARG A 269 -10.43 28.40 -0.02
N SER A 270 -10.77 28.20 1.26
CA SER A 270 -10.84 29.32 2.22
C SER A 270 -10.49 29.01 3.68
N SER A 271 -10.09 27.78 4.04
CA SER A 271 -9.75 27.43 5.44
C SER A 271 -8.58 28.23 6.03
N SER A 272 -7.67 28.74 5.20
CA SER A 272 -6.54 29.59 5.61
C SER A 272 -6.94 31.01 6.05
N VAL A 273 -8.11 31.51 5.63
CA VAL A 273 -8.59 32.88 5.91
C VAL A 273 -9.81 32.89 6.85
N LEU A 274 -10.59 31.80 6.83
CA LEU A 274 -11.89 31.67 7.50
C LEU A 274 -11.96 30.41 8.39
N HIS A 275 -10.84 30.07 9.04
CA HIS A 275 -10.69 28.84 9.83
C HIS A 275 -11.83 28.62 10.85
N ASN A 276 -12.07 29.61 11.71
CA ASN A 276 -13.08 29.52 12.78
C ASN A 276 -14.50 29.46 12.22
N GLU A 277 -14.74 30.20 11.14
CA GLU A 277 -16.01 30.29 10.44
C GLU A 277 -16.35 28.96 9.73
N ILE A 278 -15.36 28.29 9.14
CA ILE A 278 -15.51 26.99 8.48
C ILE A 278 -15.59 25.85 9.51
N GLN A 279 -14.81 25.91 10.59
CA GLN A 279 -14.98 25.02 11.74
C GLN A 279 -16.43 25.08 12.26
N ALA A 280 -16.98 26.28 12.43
CA ALA A 280 -18.35 26.46 12.89
C ALA A 280 -19.40 25.85 11.94
N LEU A 281 -19.18 25.85 10.61
CA LEU A 281 -20.08 25.21 9.64
C LEU A 281 -20.10 23.68 9.82
N TRP A 282 -18.93 23.04 9.97
CA TRP A 282 -18.83 21.60 10.20
C TRP A 282 -19.35 21.20 11.59
N GLN A 283 -19.03 21.98 12.63
CA GLN A 283 -19.60 21.81 13.96
C GLN A 283 -21.13 21.97 13.96
N ALA A 284 -21.69 22.92 13.19
CA ALA A 284 -23.14 23.11 13.07
C ALA A 284 -23.85 21.88 12.47
N LEU A 285 -23.24 21.23 11.47
CA LEU A 285 -23.75 20.00 10.86
C LEU A 285 -23.70 18.81 11.83
N ALA A 286 -22.66 18.74 12.66
CA ALA A 286 -22.43 17.67 13.63
C ALA A 286 -23.18 17.83 14.97
N THR A 287 -23.51 19.07 15.36
CA THR A 287 -24.20 19.40 16.63
C THR A 287 -25.69 19.72 16.48
N GLY A 288 -26.22 19.59 15.25
CA GLY A 288 -27.67 19.55 15.02
C GLY A 288 -28.35 18.36 15.71
N PRO A 289 -29.69 18.25 15.66
CA PRO A 289 -30.43 17.17 16.31
C PRO A 289 -30.13 15.78 15.70
N TYR A 290 -29.51 15.74 14.51
CA TYR A 290 -29.22 14.53 13.73
C TYR A 290 -27.75 14.10 13.91
N GLY A 291 -27.40 13.56 15.08
CA GLY A 291 -26.02 13.14 15.38
C GLY A 291 -25.43 12.07 14.43
N GLY A 292 -26.26 11.40 13.63
CA GLY A 292 -25.83 10.50 12.56
C GLY A 292 -25.11 11.20 11.39
N ASN A 293 -25.27 12.52 11.23
CA ASN A 293 -24.59 13.32 10.21
C ASN A 293 -23.06 13.12 10.24
N VAL A 294 -22.47 12.96 11.43
CA VAL A 294 -21.01 12.78 11.60
C VAL A 294 -20.51 11.54 10.88
N GLN A 295 -21.25 10.42 10.97
CA GLN A 295 -20.86 9.19 10.28
C GLN A 295 -20.95 9.34 8.76
N VAL A 296 -22.04 9.93 8.24
CA VAL A 296 -22.22 10.15 6.80
C VAL A 296 -21.11 11.04 6.21
N VAL A 297 -20.66 12.06 6.96
CA VAL A 297 -19.51 12.90 6.56
C VAL A 297 -18.19 12.12 6.56
N LEU A 298 -17.93 11.28 7.59
CA LEU A 298 -16.73 10.45 7.63
C LEU A 298 -16.68 9.44 6.48
N ASP A 299 -17.78 8.73 6.23
CA ASP A 299 -17.90 7.76 5.14
C ASP A 299 -17.68 8.43 3.76
N PHE A 300 -18.23 9.64 3.56
CA PHE A 300 -18.04 10.46 2.36
C PHE A 300 -16.58 10.91 2.17
N ILE A 301 -15.94 11.43 3.21
CA ILE A 301 -14.54 11.88 3.16
C ILE A 301 -13.60 10.70 2.87
N ILE A 302 -13.78 9.58 3.57
CA ILE A 302 -13.00 8.35 3.36
C ILE A 302 -13.16 7.83 1.94
N ALA A 303 -14.39 7.81 1.40
CA ALA A 303 -14.64 7.40 0.01
C ALA A 303 -13.90 8.30 -1.00
N ILE A 304 -13.90 9.63 -0.81
CA ILE A 304 -13.20 10.57 -1.70
C ILE A 304 -11.67 10.40 -1.63
N CYS A 305 -11.09 10.26 -0.45
CA CYS A 305 -9.64 10.07 -0.32
C CYS A 305 -9.16 8.77 -0.98
N LEU A 306 -9.93 7.68 -0.87
CA LEU A 306 -9.61 6.38 -1.49
C LEU A 306 -9.85 6.35 -3.01
N ASP A 307 -10.82 7.12 -3.52
CA ASP A 307 -11.09 7.32 -4.96
C ASP A 307 -10.01 8.20 -5.62
N ARG A 308 -9.76 9.39 -5.05
CA ARG A 308 -8.89 10.41 -5.65
C ARG A 308 -7.40 10.13 -5.48
N ARG A 309 -6.99 9.44 -4.41
CA ARG A 309 -5.60 8.99 -4.18
C ARG A 309 -4.58 10.13 -4.30
N GLU A 310 -4.84 11.24 -3.62
CA GLU A 310 -4.00 12.43 -3.68
C GLU A 310 -3.84 13.05 -2.28
N GLN A 311 -2.59 13.30 -1.89
CA GLN A 311 -2.21 13.90 -0.61
C GLN A 311 -3.04 15.16 -0.23
N ASN A 312 -3.23 16.09 -1.16
CA ASN A 312 -3.95 17.34 -0.90
C ASN A 312 -5.37 17.11 -0.36
N PHE A 313 -6.08 16.06 -0.82
CA PHE A 313 -7.40 15.70 -0.30
C PHE A 313 -7.32 15.19 1.15
N VAL A 314 -6.25 14.48 1.51
CA VAL A 314 -6.06 13.95 2.87
C VAL A 314 -5.78 15.07 3.86
N ASP A 315 -5.04 16.11 3.48
CA ASP A 315 -4.77 17.26 4.36
C ASP A 315 -6.05 18.03 4.72
N TYR A 316 -6.95 18.26 3.75
CA TYR A 316 -8.28 18.82 4.05
C TYR A 316 -9.18 17.84 4.81
N ALA A 317 -9.08 16.53 4.55
CA ALA A 317 -9.81 15.51 5.30
C ALA A 317 -9.41 15.50 6.78
N LYS A 318 -8.11 15.56 7.11
CA LYS A 318 -7.60 15.70 8.48
C LYS A 318 -8.18 16.94 9.16
N GLN A 319 -8.17 18.10 8.48
CA GLN A 319 -8.77 19.33 8.99
C GLN A 319 -10.26 19.19 9.33
N ILE A 320 -11.05 18.56 8.45
CA ILE A 320 -12.50 18.34 8.71
C ILE A 320 -12.69 17.35 9.86
N VAL A 321 -11.89 16.29 9.94
CA VAL A 321 -11.93 15.31 11.04
C VAL A 321 -11.60 15.96 12.39
N VAL A 322 -10.65 16.89 12.45
CA VAL A 322 -10.38 17.72 13.64
C VAL A 322 -11.57 18.64 13.96
N PHE A 323 -12.22 19.26 12.98
CA PHE A 323 -13.42 20.07 13.24
C PHE A 323 -14.58 19.22 13.81
N LEU A 324 -14.76 17.99 13.34
CA LEU A 324 -15.75 17.05 13.88
C LEU A 324 -15.38 16.56 15.30
N SER A 325 -14.09 16.32 15.57
CA SER A 325 -13.63 15.82 16.88
C SER A 325 -13.81 16.82 18.02
N THR A 326 -13.78 18.13 17.73
CA THR A 326 -14.08 19.18 18.72
C THR A 326 -15.55 19.25 19.17
N THR A 327 -16.42 18.35 18.68
CA THR A 327 -17.84 18.27 19.08
C THR A 327 -18.10 17.18 20.12
N ALA A 328 -19.32 17.15 20.67
CA ALA A 328 -19.76 16.07 21.57
C ALA A 328 -19.77 14.65 20.93
N ALA A 329 -19.55 14.54 19.61
CA ALA A 329 -19.38 13.27 18.92
C ALA A 329 -17.89 12.81 18.84
N GLY A 330 -16.93 13.62 19.27
CA GLY A 330 -15.50 13.42 18.95
C GLY A 330 -14.89 12.10 19.40
N LEU A 331 -15.25 11.59 20.58
CA LEU A 331 -14.82 10.26 21.03
C LEU A 331 -15.28 9.16 20.07
N LYS A 332 -16.48 9.29 19.48
CA LYS A 332 -17.00 8.34 18.48
C LYS A 332 -16.28 8.43 17.15
N VAL A 333 -15.74 9.60 16.78
CA VAL A 333 -14.88 9.76 15.59
C VAL A 333 -13.59 8.95 15.78
N ILE A 334 -12.98 9.06 16.96
CA ILE A 334 -11.78 8.30 17.33
C ILE A 334 -12.08 6.80 17.40
N GLU A 335 -13.15 6.39 18.08
CA GLU A 335 -13.59 4.97 18.12
C GLU A 335 -13.85 4.41 16.72
N PHE A 336 -14.52 5.16 15.84
CA PHE A 336 -14.80 4.75 14.46
C PHE A 336 -13.51 4.53 13.66
N LEU A 337 -12.57 5.48 13.68
CA LEU A 337 -11.29 5.33 12.98
C LEU A 337 -10.47 4.17 13.55
N LEU A 338 -10.46 3.98 14.88
CA LEU A 338 -9.84 2.83 15.57
C LEU A 338 -10.54 1.49 15.32
N LEU A 339 -11.72 1.47 14.69
CA LEU A 339 -12.38 0.26 14.19
C LEU A 339 -12.07 -0.01 12.71
N GLN A 340 -11.70 1.02 11.93
CA GLN A 340 -11.22 0.83 10.55
C GLN A 340 -9.79 0.27 10.49
N ILE A 341 -8.97 0.47 11.53
CA ILE A 341 -7.62 -0.10 11.62
C ILE A 341 -7.70 -1.60 11.92
N THR A 342 -7.59 -2.42 10.86
CA THR A 342 -7.54 -3.89 10.93
C THR A 342 -6.58 -4.45 9.86
N PRO A 343 -6.06 -5.69 10.01
CA PRO A 343 -5.21 -6.32 9.00
C PRO A 343 -5.86 -6.42 7.61
N LYS A 344 -7.19 -6.60 7.53
CA LYS A 344 -7.94 -6.63 6.27
C LYS A 344 -8.05 -5.25 5.62
N ALA A 345 -8.22 -4.20 6.42
CA ALA A 345 -8.30 -2.82 5.93
C ALA A 345 -6.95 -2.27 5.42
N MET A 346 -5.83 -2.96 5.66
CA MET A 346 -4.54 -2.62 5.04
C MET A 346 -4.45 -3.01 3.56
N ILE A 347 -5.35 -3.87 3.07
CA ILE A 347 -5.47 -4.17 1.64
C ILE A 347 -6.07 -2.94 0.93
N ALA A 348 -5.38 -2.44 -0.10
CA ALA A 348 -5.80 -1.26 -0.85
C ALA A 348 -6.85 -1.61 -1.92
N GLU A 349 -8.10 -1.81 -1.48
CA GLU A 349 -9.24 -2.15 -2.33
C GLU A 349 -9.44 -1.17 -3.52
N LYS A 350 -9.63 -1.71 -4.73
CA LYS A 350 -10.17 -0.98 -5.87
C LYS A 350 -11.69 -0.84 -5.72
N ARG A 351 -12.12 0.03 -4.80
CA ARG A 351 -13.54 0.39 -4.65
C ARG A 351 -14.04 1.08 -5.93
N PRO A 352 -15.30 0.85 -6.35
CA PRO A 352 -15.90 1.63 -7.42
C PRO A 352 -15.99 3.11 -7.01
N PRO A 353 -15.86 4.07 -7.95
CA PRO A 353 -15.99 5.49 -7.65
C PRO A 353 -17.37 5.78 -7.04
N PRO A 354 -17.48 6.73 -6.08
CA PRO A 354 -18.75 7.05 -5.45
C PRO A 354 -19.77 7.49 -6.51
N SER A 355 -20.95 6.84 -6.52
CA SER A 355 -21.96 7.05 -7.55
C SER A 355 -22.52 8.47 -7.49
N ILE A 356 -22.12 9.31 -8.44
CA ILE A 356 -22.64 10.68 -8.58
C ILE A 356 -24.17 10.60 -8.73
N PRO A 357 -24.97 11.28 -7.88
CA PRO A 357 -26.43 11.25 -7.97
C PRO A 357 -26.94 11.72 -9.35
N GLN A 358 -27.76 10.90 -10.00
CA GLN A 358 -28.09 11.05 -11.43
C GLN A 358 -29.01 12.24 -11.76
N ASP A 359 -29.64 12.86 -10.76
CA ASP A 359 -30.59 13.96 -10.97
C ASP A 359 -30.35 15.14 -9.99
N PRO A 360 -29.36 16.00 -10.27
CA PRO A 360 -29.08 17.20 -9.48
C PRO A 360 -29.97 18.41 -9.85
N THR A 361 -30.93 18.25 -10.76
CA THR A 361 -31.52 19.33 -11.58
C THR A 361 -32.21 20.47 -10.82
N ASN A 362 -32.65 20.23 -9.57
CA ASN A 362 -33.36 21.22 -8.75
C ASN A 362 -32.45 22.06 -7.83
N LEU A 363 -31.13 21.80 -7.77
CA LEU A 363 -30.22 22.48 -6.84
C LEU A 363 -29.45 23.64 -7.52
N PRO A 364 -29.38 24.84 -6.90
CA PRO A 364 -28.74 26.03 -7.47
C PRO A 364 -27.27 25.88 -7.90
N TYR A 365 -26.50 25.08 -7.17
CA TYR A 365 -25.07 24.86 -7.38
C TYR A 365 -24.58 23.59 -6.67
N ILE A 366 -23.76 22.81 -7.38
CA ILE A 366 -22.98 21.69 -6.84
C ILE A 366 -21.54 21.91 -7.35
N ALA A 367 -20.56 21.88 -6.45
CA ALA A 367 -19.17 22.05 -6.83
C ALA A 367 -18.63 20.83 -7.59
N ASP A 368 -17.73 21.06 -8.54
CA ASP A 368 -16.97 19.99 -9.19
C ASP A 368 -15.63 19.82 -8.48
N LEU A 369 -15.49 18.76 -7.69
CA LEU A 369 -14.27 18.47 -6.94
C LEU A 369 -13.02 18.34 -7.84
N ALA A 370 -13.18 17.96 -9.12
CA ALA A 370 -12.05 17.90 -10.07
C ALA A 370 -11.58 19.29 -10.55
N GLN A 371 -12.40 20.33 -10.36
CA GLN A 371 -12.02 21.74 -10.58
C GLN A 371 -11.55 22.44 -9.28
N VAL A 372 -11.87 21.89 -8.11
CA VAL A 372 -11.38 22.39 -6.81
C VAL A 372 -9.95 21.92 -6.56
N LEU A 373 -9.68 20.63 -6.80
CA LEU A 373 -8.35 20.01 -6.70
C LEU A 373 -8.10 19.18 -7.97
N PRO A 374 -7.27 19.67 -8.92
CA PRO A 374 -7.00 18.96 -10.16
C PRO A 374 -6.05 17.79 -9.92
N ILE A 375 -6.52 16.58 -10.24
CA ILE A 375 -5.84 15.31 -9.93
C ILE A 375 -4.40 15.31 -10.49
N GLY A 376 -3.42 15.20 -9.60
CA GLY A 376 -2.00 15.08 -9.96
C GLY A 376 -1.67 13.77 -10.70
N ASN A 377 -0.44 13.66 -11.22
CA ASN A 377 0.01 12.43 -11.89
C ASN A 377 0.04 11.24 -10.92
N ARG A 378 -1.02 10.40 -10.98
CA ARG A 378 -1.20 9.05 -10.41
C ARG A 378 -0.24 8.70 -9.26
N GLN A 379 -0.67 8.93 -8.02
CA GLN A 379 0.05 8.46 -6.82
C GLN A 379 -0.29 7.00 -6.49
N SER A 380 0.49 6.39 -5.59
CA SER A 380 0.19 5.10 -4.97
C SER A 380 -1.13 5.18 -4.20
N GLY A 381 -1.99 4.16 -4.36
CA GLY A 381 -3.27 4.12 -3.66
C GLY A 381 -3.10 3.73 -2.20
N LEU A 382 -3.55 4.61 -1.29
CA LEU A 382 -3.66 4.33 0.14
C LEU A 382 -4.72 3.25 0.42
N SER A 383 -4.50 2.44 1.46
CA SER A 383 -5.52 1.55 2.01
C SER A 383 -6.39 2.24 3.06
N LEU A 384 -7.52 1.62 3.44
CA LEU A 384 -8.43 2.16 4.44
C LEU A 384 -7.77 2.27 5.83
N GLY A 385 -6.98 1.27 6.22
CA GLY A 385 -6.24 1.27 7.48
C GLY A 385 -5.16 2.35 7.53
N GLN A 386 -4.45 2.58 6.42
CA GLN A 386 -3.48 3.67 6.28
C GLN A 386 -4.16 5.04 6.39
N LEU A 387 -5.26 5.26 5.66
CA LEU A 387 -6.02 6.51 5.74
C LEU A 387 -6.59 6.74 7.14
N ALA A 388 -7.11 5.70 7.80
CA ALA A 388 -7.61 5.80 9.18
C ALA A 388 -6.51 6.17 10.19
N LEU A 389 -5.30 5.64 10.04
CA LEU A 389 -4.13 6.05 10.82
C LEU A 389 -3.83 7.54 10.61
N MET A 390 -3.75 7.99 9.35
CA MET A 390 -3.44 9.39 8.99
C MET A 390 -4.49 10.37 9.55
N LEU A 391 -5.78 10.01 9.50
CA LEU A 391 -6.87 10.81 10.05
C LEU A 391 -6.89 10.83 11.59
N LEU A 392 -6.25 9.86 12.26
CA LEU A 392 -6.11 9.84 13.72
C LEU A 392 -4.94 10.69 14.25
N VAL A 393 -3.90 10.98 13.46
CA VAL A 393 -2.68 11.66 13.95
C VAL A 393 -3.01 12.95 14.71
N ASP A 394 -3.80 13.83 14.09
CA ASP A 394 -4.17 15.14 14.65
C ASP A 394 -5.26 15.04 15.73
N LEU A 395 -5.78 13.83 16.00
CA LEU A 395 -6.72 13.55 17.08
C LEU A 395 -6.04 13.02 18.35
N VAL A 396 -4.82 12.50 18.28
CA VAL A 396 -4.07 12.02 19.45
C VAL A 396 -3.31 13.19 20.10
N VAL A 397 -4.05 14.19 20.56
CA VAL A 397 -3.53 15.41 21.17
C VAL A 397 -4.36 15.76 22.42
N SER A 398 -3.72 16.31 23.45
CA SER A 398 -4.38 16.58 24.73
C SER A 398 -5.65 17.42 24.62
N PRO A 399 -6.75 17.06 25.33
CA PRO A 399 -6.84 16.08 26.42
C PRO A 399 -7.52 14.75 26.01
N VAL A 400 -7.10 14.11 24.91
CA VAL A 400 -7.75 12.91 24.38
C VAL A 400 -7.34 11.63 25.13
N GLN A 401 -8.32 10.99 25.77
CA GLN A 401 -8.17 9.69 26.44
C GLN A 401 -8.29 8.54 25.43
N LEU A 402 -7.17 8.00 24.98
CA LEU A 402 -7.14 6.75 24.21
C LEU A 402 -7.46 5.54 25.12
N PRO A 403 -8.32 4.58 24.69
CA PRO A 403 -8.51 3.32 25.41
C PRO A 403 -7.19 2.52 25.49
N LYS A 404 -6.77 2.07 26.68
CA LYS A 404 -5.50 1.32 26.86
C LYS A 404 -5.36 0.17 25.87
N ASN A 405 -6.41 -0.65 25.71
CA ASN A 405 -6.42 -1.80 24.80
C ASN A 405 -6.27 -1.47 23.30
N LYS A 406 -6.24 -0.19 22.92
CA LYS A 406 -5.96 0.29 21.55
C LYS A 406 -4.53 0.80 21.37
N ILE A 407 -3.75 0.98 22.44
CA ILE A 407 -2.35 1.42 22.36
C ILE A 407 -1.49 0.37 21.62
N PRO A 408 -1.53 -0.95 21.92
CA PRO A 408 -0.77 -1.95 21.17
C PRO A 408 -1.12 -2.01 19.67
N LEU A 409 -2.40 -1.77 19.33
CA LEU A 409 -2.87 -1.73 17.94
C LEU A 409 -2.26 -0.53 17.18
N LEU A 410 -2.22 0.64 17.80
CA LEU A 410 -1.60 1.83 17.20
C LEU A 410 -0.09 1.66 17.04
N LEU A 411 0.62 1.15 18.07
CA LEU A 411 2.05 0.85 17.97
C LEU A 411 2.35 -0.11 16.81
N GLN A 412 1.59 -1.20 16.70
CA GLN A 412 1.79 -2.18 15.64
C GLN A 412 1.64 -1.56 14.26
N VAL A 413 0.57 -0.79 14.05
CA VAL A 413 0.25 -0.15 12.77
C VAL A 413 1.24 0.96 12.42
N VAL A 414 1.80 1.65 13.42
CA VAL A 414 2.86 2.65 13.22
C VAL A 414 4.16 1.99 12.79
N VAL A 415 4.64 0.96 13.50
CA VAL A 415 5.97 0.39 13.25
C VAL A 415 6.03 -0.45 11.97
N VAL A 416 4.94 -1.14 11.58
CA VAL A 416 4.89 -1.85 10.27
C VAL A 416 4.78 -0.91 9.06
N GLN A 417 4.50 0.38 9.28
CA GLN A 417 4.40 1.41 8.24
C GLN A 417 5.59 2.38 8.24
N TRP A 418 6.57 2.18 9.13
CA TRP A 418 7.68 3.09 9.40
C TRP A 418 8.67 3.24 8.23
N ASP A 419 8.76 2.21 7.38
CA ASP A 419 9.62 2.11 6.20
C ASP A 419 8.83 2.17 4.88
N HIS A 420 7.50 2.32 4.94
CA HIS A 420 6.59 2.20 3.81
C HIS A 420 7.00 3.10 2.63
N TYR A 421 7.00 2.56 1.41
CA TYR A 421 7.53 3.21 0.19
C TYR A 421 6.93 4.59 -0.18
N THR A 422 5.79 4.97 0.41
CA THR A 422 5.19 6.31 0.27
C THR A 422 5.59 7.18 1.48
N PRO A 423 6.45 8.23 1.31
CA PRO A 423 7.00 9.01 2.43
C PRO A 423 5.96 9.59 3.37
N LEU A 424 4.88 10.17 2.83
CA LEU A 424 3.73 10.68 3.59
C LEU A 424 3.18 9.68 4.63
N VAL A 425 3.22 8.38 4.33
CA VAL A 425 2.75 7.35 5.26
C VAL A 425 3.77 7.08 6.38
N GLN A 426 5.07 7.17 6.07
CA GLN A 426 6.12 7.14 7.09
C GLN A 426 6.02 8.35 8.02
N ASP A 427 5.86 9.55 7.46
CA ASP A 427 5.81 10.81 8.20
C ASP A 427 4.62 10.83 9.19
N GLN A 428 3.45 10.37 8.73
CA GLN A 428 2.26 10.25 9.60
C GLN A 428 2.39 9.13 10.63
N ALA A 429 3.11 8.04 10.35
CA ALA A 429 3.41 7.02 11.35
C ALA A 429 4.39 7.54 12.43
N ARG A 430 5.44 8.28 12.02
CA ARG A 430 6.43 8.88 12.92
C ARG A 430 5.79 9.92 13.85
N GLU A 431 5.03 10.88 13.32
CA GLU A 431 4.35 11.87 14.17
C GLU A 431 3.23 11.24 15.02
N MET A 432 2.57 10.14 14.59
CA MET A 432 1.67 9.38 15.47
C MET A 432 2.42 8.85 16.72
N LEU A 433 3.62 8.28 16.56
CA LEU A 433 4.40 7.82 17.72
C LEU A 433 4.78 8.98 18.64
N VAL A 434 5.22 10.11 18.07
CA VAL A 434 5.58 11.30 18.83
C VAL A 434 4.39 11.86 19.60
N HIS A 435 3.21 11.93 18.96
CA HIS A 435 1.94 12.30 19.59
C HIS A 435 1.55 11.35 20.73
N MET A 436 1.65 10.03 20.50
CA MET A 436 1.40 9.02 21.53
C MET A 436 2.36 9.15 22.73
N ILE A 437 3.65 9.34 22.50
CA ILE A 437 4.63 9.54 23.60
C ILE A 437 4.34 10.84 24.36
N HIS A 438 3.99 11.92 23.67
CA HIS A 438 3.62 13.18 24.31
C HIS A 438 2.38 13.04 25.20
N GLU A 439 1.28 12.45 24.69
CA GLU A 439 0.01 12.39 25.41
C GLU A 439 -0.05 11.26 26.45
N LEU A 440 0.56 10.10 26.18
CA LEU A 440 0.51 8.95 27.09
C LEU A 440 1.61 8.98 28.16
N VAL A 441 2.72 9.70 27.94
CA VAL A 441 3.86 9.72 28.88
C VAL A 441 4.16 11.14 29.35
N ILE A 442 4.54 12.05 28.45
CA ILE A 442 5.05 13.38 28.85
C ILE A 442 3.99 14.22 29.57
N SER A 443 2.71 14.10 29.21
CA SER A 443 1.59 14.74 29.92
C SER A 443 1.46 14.31 31.39
N GLN A 444 1.94 13.10 31.72
CA GLN A 444 1.81 12.48 33.04
C GLN A 444 3.04 12.70 33.94
N ILE A 445 4.17 13.16 33.39
CA ILE A 445 5.39 13.43 34.17
C ILE A 445 5.24 14.73 34.99
N GLY A 446 4.62 14.59 36.17
CA GLY A 446 4.65 15.63 37.22
C GLY A 446 6.05 15.76 37.86
N PRO A 447 6.36 16.91 38.49
CA PRO A 447 7.73 17.28 38.90
C PRO A 447 8.37 16.45 40.02
N GLU A 448 7.60 15.58 40.69
CA GLU A 448 8.06 14.75 41.82
C GLU A 448 8.40 13.29 41.41
N HIS A 449 8.22 12.90 40.14
CA HIS A 449 8.29 11.50 39.72
C HIS A 449 9.70 11.05 39.29
N THR A 450 10.16 9.93 39.86
CA THR A 450 11.36 9.19 39.41
C THR A 450 11.08 8.34 38.17
N GLY A 451 10.58 8.98 37.10
CA GLY A 451 10.31 8.32 35.83
C GLY A 451 11.56 8.11 34.96
N PRO A 452 11.40 7.56 33.74
CA PRO A 452 12.45 7.63 32.71
C PRO A 452 12.93 9.07 32.52
N SER A 453 14.21 9.26 32.20
CA SER A 453 14.79 10.60 32.05
C SER A 453 14.05 11.38 30.96
N LYS A 454 13.38 12.47 31.34
CA LYS A 454 12.62 13.30 30.40
C LYS A 454 13.47 13.72 29.18
N GLN A 455 14.73 14.08 29.42
CA GLN A 455 15.72 14.35 28.38
C GLN A 455 15.83 13.20 27.37
N GLY A 456 15.95 11.94 27.81
CA GLY A 456 16.06 10.80 26.91
C GLY A 456 14.80 10.51 26.09
N ILE A 457 13.62 10.94 26.55
CA ILE A 457 12.38 10.89 25.76
C ILE A 457 12.39 12.02 24.71
N GLU A 458 12.81 13.22 25.10
CA GLU A 458 12.94 14.36 24.18
C GLU A 458 14.03 14.10 23.11
N ASP A 459 15.14 13.46 23.48
CA ASP A 459 16.21 13.00 22.57
C ASP A 459 15.71 11.94 21.58
N LEU A 460 14.86 10.99 22.03
CA LEU A 460 14.22 9.99 21.17
C LEU A 460 13.27 10.63 20.16
N ILE A 461 12.41 11.55 20.61
CA ILE A 461 11.48 12.30 19.74
C ILE A 461 12.24 13.12 18.70
N GLU A 462 13.31 13.81 19.11
CA GLU A 462 14.13 14.59 18.19
C GLU A 462 14.88 13.68 17.19
N SER A 463 15.31 12.49 17.61
CA SER A 463 15.92 11.49 16.71
C SER A 463 14.95 11.01 15.63
N ILE A 464 13.68 10.79 16.00
CA ILE A 464 12.59 10.42 15.06
C ILE A 464 12.35 11.55 14.05
N ARG A 465 12.31 12.81 14.51
CA ARG A 465 12.10 14.00 13.66
C ARG A 465 13.28 14.29 12.74
N GLN A 466 14.51 14.17 13.24
CA GLN A 466 15.73 14.37 12.46
C GLN A 466 16.05 13.22 11.50
N HIS A 467 15.27 12.14 11.50
CA HIS A 467 15.51 10.94 10.67
C HIS A 467 16.91 10.34 10.91
N ASP A 468 17.31 10.26 12.19
CA ASP A 468 18.59 9.72 12.61
C ASP A 468 18.74 8.25 12.11
N PRO A 469 19.89 7.86 11.52
CA PRO A 469 20.12 6.48 11.07
C PRO A 469 19.83 5.40 12.12
N LYS A 470 19.91 5.70 13.43
CA LYS A 470 19.57 4.76 14.50
C LYS A 470 18.07 4.48 14.65
N VAL A 471 17.19 5.20 13.93
CA VAL A 471 15.73 5.02 13.94
C VAL A 471 15.12 4.83 12.55
N VAL A 472 15.93 4.55 11.52
CA VAL A 472 15.48 4.38 10.12
C VAL A 472 15.98 3.06 9.55
N TRP A 473 15.15 2.38 8.78
CA TRP A 473 15.47 1.15 8.03
C TRP A 473 14.75 1.17 6.67
N SER A 474 15.29 0.44 5.69
CA SER A 474 14.78 0.38 4.32
C SER A 474 13.64 -0.62 4.15
N TYR A 475 12.68 -0.32 3.26
CA TYR A 475 11.58 -1.22 2.89
C TYR A 475 12.08 -2.61 2.44
N GLU A 476 13.18 -2.65 1.68
CA GLU A 476 13.79 -3.90 1.17
C GLU A 476 14.83 -4.52 2.13
N GLU A 477 15.10 -3.93 3.31
CA GLU A 477 15.98 -4.55 4.31
C GLU A 477 15.29 -5.74 5.01
N THR A 478 15.26 -6.86 4.28
CA THR A 478 15.43 -8.19 4.84
C THR A 478 16.93 -8.40 4.98
N ASP A 479 17.47 -8.54 6.20
CA ASP A 479 18.92 -8.51 6.41
C ASP A 479 19.61 -9.80 5.95
N ASN A 480 19.78 -9.95 4.63
CA ASN A 480 20.39 -11.09 3.96
C ASN A 480 21.93 -11.17 4.12
N LYS A 481 22.49 -10.52 5.16
CA LYS A 481 23.76 -10.97 5.76
C LYS A 481 23.52 -12.40 6.27
N GLY A 482 23.94 -13.38 5.47
CA GLY A 482 23.36 -14.72 5.42
C GLY A 482 23.23 -15.48 6.75
N LEU A 483 22.45 -16.56 6.71
CA LEU A 483 22.02 -17.41 7.83
C LEU A 483 23.17 -18.02 8.69
N ASN A 484 24.42 -17.75 8.31
CA ASN A 484 25.67 -18.10 8.97
C ASN A 484 25.96 -17.29 10.25
N SER A 485 25.10 -16.32 10.61
CA SER A 485 25.25 -15.51 11.83
C SER A 485 24.12 -15.72 12.83
N ASN A 486 24.37 -15.33 14.09
CA ASN A 486 23.36 -15.26 15.15
C ASN A 486 22.38 -14.08 15.00
N SER A 487 22.37 -13.39 13.84
CA SER A 487 21.40 -12.34 13.55
C SER A 487 19.96 -12.85 13.73
N THR A 488 19.14 -12.06 14.41
CA THR A 488 17.69 -12.30 14.56
C THR A 488 16.92 -12.02 13.28
N GLY A 489 17.57 -11.58 12.20
CA GLY A 489 16.89 -11.16 10.97
C GLY A 489 16.03 -9.92 11.19
N VAL A 490 16.50 -8.97 12.02
CA VAL A 490 15.82 -7.71 12.30
C VAL A 490 16.85 -6.57 12.25
N PRO A 491 16.58 -5.44 11.57
CA PRO A 491 17.50 -4.31 11.53
C PRO A 491 17.78 -3.73 12.92
N GLU A 492 19.04 -3.44 13.24
CA GLU A 492 19.44 -2.84 14.53
C GLU A 492 18.65 -1.55 14.88
N PRO A 493 18.37 -0.62 13.93
CA PRO A 493 17.51 0.54 14.19
C PRO A 493 16.08 0.19 14.62
N MET A 494 15.53 -0.92 14.13
CA MET A 494 14.20 -1.39 14.51
C MET A 494 14.21 -1.95 15.94
N VAL A 495 15.25 -2.72 16.31
CA VAL A 495 15.44 -3.20 17.69
C VAL A 495 15.54 -2.02 18.67
N PHE A 496 16.33 -1.00 18.32
CA PHE A 496 16.48 0.21 19.13
C PHE A 496 15.15 0.96 19.33
N VAL A 497 14.42 1.25 18.24
CA VAL A 497 13.12 1.95 18.34
C VAL A 497 12.11 1.17 19.18
N ILE A 498 12.02 -0.15 18.99
CA ILE A 498 11.03 -0.98 19.68
C ILE A 498 11.33 -1.07 21.19
N GLU A 499 12.59 -1.33 21.59
CA GLU A 499 12.98 -1.38 23.00
C GLU A 499 12.81 -0.02 23.69
N GLU A 500 13.17 1.08 23.03
CA GLU A 500 12.96 2.43 23.58
C GLU A 500 11.46 2.76 23.73
N VAL A 501 10.61 2.37 22.78
CA VAL A 501 9.15 2.55 22.87
C VAL A 501 8.55 1.75 24.02
N VAL A 502 8.96 0.49 24.20
CA VAL A 502 8.56 -0.32 25.37
C VAL A 502 9.03 0.34 26.67
N ARG A 503 10.31 0.71 26.76
CA ARG A 503 10.91 1.37 27.94
C ARG A 503 10.19 2.68 28.31
N VAL A 504 9.74 3.44 27.32
CA VAL A 504 9.04 4.72 27.52
C VAL A 504 7.58 4.52 27.90
N LEU A 505 6.85 3.58 27.28
CA LEU A 505 5.42 3.36 27.54
C LEU A 505 5.13 2.48 28.77
N SER A 506 6.03 1.58 29.17
CA SER A 506 5.89 0.82 30.43
C SER A 506 5.70 1.71 31.66
N PHE A 507 6.17 2.97 31.63
CA PHE A 507 5.99 3.91 32.75
C PHE A 507 4.52 4.30 33.02
N SER A 508 3.65 4.33 32.01
CA SER A 508 2.24 4.72 32.16
C SER A 508 1.23 3.67 31.69
N TYR A 509 1.66 2.67 30.92
CA TYR A 509 0.81 1.56 30.49
C TYR A 509 0.70 0.46 31.56
N ASP A 510 1.82 0.03 32.15
CA ASP A 510 1.87 -1.20 32.95
C ASP A 510 1.26 -0.99 34.34
N ASP A 511 0.31 -1.85 34.74
CA ASP A 511 -0.20 -1.90 36.10
C ASP A 511 -0.40 -3.36 36.53
N ILE A 512 0.38 -3.78 37.53
CA ILE A 512 0.39 -5.13 38.11
C ILE A 512 -0.99 -5.53 38.65
N ARG A 513 -1.86 -4.56 38.99
CA ARG A 513 -3.20 -4.81 39.55
C ARG A 513 -4.27 -5.10 38.50
N THR A 514 -4.12 -4.59 37.28
CA THR A 514 -4.97 -4.94 36.13
C THR A 514 -4.38 -6.09 35.32
N GLY A 515 -3.05 -6.28 35.40
CA GLY A 515 -2.32 -7.24 34.58
C GLY A 515 -1.97 -6.70 33.18
N ASP A 516 -2.11 -5.39 32.96
CA ASP A 516 -1.67 -4.69 31.75
C ASP A 516 -0.14 -4.77 31.63
N ASN A 517 0.39 -5.17 30.47
CA ASN A 517 1.83 -5.14 30.19
C ASN A 517 2.10 -4.86 28.71
N ILE A 518 2.74 -3.72 28.40
CA ILE A 518 2.88 -3.26 27.01
C ILE A 518 3.72 -4.20 26.15
N ARG A 519 4.76 -4.83 26.71
CA ARG A 519 5.62 -5.78 25.99
C ARG A 519 4.82 -7.01 25.55
N ARG A 520 4.18 -7.70 26.48
CA ARG A 520 3.34 -8.90 26.23
C ARG A 520 2.13 -8.59 25.34
N ASP A 521 1.45 -7.48 25.60
CA ASP A 521 0.21 -7.12 24.90
C ASP A 521 0.48 -6.63 23.47
N TRP A 522 1.63 -5.98 23.25
CA TRP A 522 2.12 -5.71 21.90
C TRP A 522 2.63 -6.99 21.22
N ALA A 523 3.39 -7.87 21.89
CA ALA A 523 3.86 -9.14 21.31
C ALA A 523 2.70 -9.97 20.73
N ARG A 524 1.59 -10.07 21.46
CA ARG A 524 0.35 -10.71 20.99
C ARG A 524 -0.30 -9.99 19.81
N MET A 525 -0.36 -8.65 19.84
CA MET A 525 -0.86 -7.87 18.70
C MET A 525 0.01 -8.10 17.45
N SER A 526 1.34 -8.09 17.58
CA SER A 526 2.28 -8.34 16.50
C SER A 526 2.07 -9.71 15.87
N LEU A 527 1.91 -10.76 16.69
CA LEU A 527 1.68 -12.10 16.15
C LEU A 527 0.31 -12.24 15.44
N VAL A 528 -0.76 -11.64 15.99
CA VAL A 528 -2.07 -11.61 15.33
C VAL A 528 -1.99 -10.88 13.97
N TRP A 529 -1.22 -9.79 13.88
CA TRP A 529 -1.00 -9.09 12.61
C TRP A 529 -0.14 -9.91 11.64
N ALA A 530 0.92 -10.57 12.12
CA ALA A 530 1.78 -11.45 11.33
C ALA A 530 1.02 -12.64 10.72
N THR A 531 0.04 -13.16 11.45
CA THR A 531 -0.71 -14.38 11.06
C THR A 531 -2.00 -14.09 10.30
N THR A 532 -2.61 -12.91 10.45
CA THR A 532 -3.91 -12.59 9.80
C THR A 532 -3.86 -11.53 8.69
N CYS A 533 -2.71 -10.89 8.44
CA CYS A 533 -2.57 -9.92 7.34
C CYS A 533 -2.28 -10.62 6.00
N ALA A 534 -2.93 -10.14 4.94
CA ALA A 534 -2.73 -10.59 3.55
C ALA A 534 -1.73 -9.74 2.75
N VAL A 535 -1.15 -8.69 3.37
CA VAL A 535 -0.07 -7.87 2.80
C VAL A 535 1.25 -8.41 3.32
N ARG A 536 2.10 -8.96 2.44
CA ARG A 536 3.32 -9.67 2.83
C ARG A 536 4.24 -8.79 3.66
N HIS A 537 4.55 -7.57 3.21
CA HIS A 537 5.45 -6.67 3.96
C HIS A 537 5.01 -6.44 5.40
N VAL A 538 3.72 -6.11 5.60
CA VAL A 538 3.13 -5.89 6.93
C VAL A 538 3.20 -7.15 7.78
N ALA A 539 2.97 -8.33 7.20
CA ALA A 539 3.04 -9.60 7.91
C ALA A 539 4.49 -9.96 8.32
N CYS A 540 5.48 -9.79 7.44
CA CYS A 540 6.89 -10.01 7.72
C CYS A 540 7.42 -9.03 8.78
N ARG A 541 7.15 -7.72 8.63
CA ARG A 541 7.49 -6.71 9.65
C ARG A 541 6.82 -7.00 10.99
N SER A 542 5.62 -7.57 11.00
CA SER A 542 4.95 -8.00 12.23
C SER A 542 5.69 -9.14 12.95
N PHE A 543 6.26 -10.11 12.21
CA PHE A 543 7.15 -11.12 12.81
C PHE A 543 8.47 -10.52 13.32
N GLN A 544 9.07 -9.58 12.60
CA GLN A 544 10.29 -8.89 13.02
C GLN A 544 10.07 -8.09 14.32
N ILE A 545 8.97 -7.34 14.42
CA ILE A 545 8.56 -6.65 15.67
C ILE A 545 8.40 -7.67 16.80
N PHE A 546 7.67 -8.77 16.55
CA PHE A 546 7.45 -9.83 17.54
C PHE A 546 8.77 -10.43 18.07
N ARG A 547 9.78 -10.65 17.20
CA ARG A 547 11.11 -11.12 17.61
C ARG A 547 11.88 -10.15 18.52
N CYS A 548 11.56 -8.86 18.53
CA CYS A 548 12.15 -7.89 19.47
C CYS A 548 11.53 -7.96 20.87
N ILE A 549 10.22 -8.22 20.97
CA ILE A 549 9.46 -8.03 22.22
C ILE A 549 8.99 -9.32 22.90
N ILE A 550 9.13 -10.49 22.26
CA ILE A 550 8.75 -11.77 22.85
C ILE A 550 9.49 -12.03 24.18
N ASP A 551 8.72 -12.18 25.26
CA ASP A 551 9.17 -12.55 26.61
C ASP A 551 8.72 -13.97 27.01
N SER A 552 7.73 -14.51 26.31
CA SER A 552 7.01 -15.73 26.66
C SER A 552 6.37 -16.36 25.42
N LEU A 553 6.16 -17.67 25.46
CA LEU A 553 5.44 -18.43 24.44
C LEU A 553 4.22 -19.09 25.08
N ASP A 554 3.06 -18.98 24.43
CA ASP A 554 1.89 -19.78 24.77
C ASP A 554 1.46 -20.70 23.61
N ARG A 555 0.61 -21.69 23.93
CA ARG A 555 0.15 -22.72 22.98
C ARG A 555 -0.61 -22.13 21.78
N GLN A 556 -1.37 -21.06 21.97
CA GLN A 556 -2.12 -20.43 20.88
C GLN A 556 -1.16 -19.70 19.94
N MET A 557 -0.19 -18.97 20.48
CA MET A 557 0.86 -18.32 19.70
C MET A 557 1.60 -19.33 18.79
N MET A 558 1.91 -20.51 19.31
CA MET A 558 2.48 -21.60 18.51
C MET A 558 1.50 -22.12 17.45
N ALA A 559 0.24 -22.35 17.80
CA ALA A 559 -0.79 -22.81 16.86
C ALA A 559 -0.96 -21.83 15.67
N ASP A 560 -1.00 -20.52 15.94
CA ASP A 560 -1.19 -19.48 14.92
C ASP A 560 -0.01 -19.41 13.94
N MET A 561 1.24 -19.58 14.43
CA MET A 561 2.43 -19.68 13.58
C MET A 561 2.40 -20.93 12.69
N LEU A 562 2.09 -22.10 13.26
CA LEU A 562 2.08 -23.36 12.51
C LEU A 562 0.91 -23.45 11.52
N ALA A 563 -0.24 -22.87 11.84
CA ALA A 563 -1.38 -22.75 10.92
C ALA A 563 -1.01 -22.00 9.64
N ARG A 564 -0.22 -20.93 9.76
CA ARG A 564 0.27 -20.16 8.61
C ARG A 564 1.43 -20.85 7.90
N LEU A 565 2.39 -21.39 8.65
CA LEU A 565 3.52 -22.14 8.07
C LEU A 565 3.04 -23.31 7.21
N THR A 566 2.00 -24.03 7.64
CA THR A 566 1.40 -25.14 6.88
C THR A 566 0.94 -24.74 5.47
N ASN A 567 0.46 -23.50 5.30
CA ASN A 567 -0.02 -23.01 4.02
C ASN A 567 1.09 -22.42 3.14
N THR A 568 2.30 -22.18 3.67
CA THR A 568 3.38 -21.46 2.95
C THR A 568 4.72 -22.19 2.89
N ILE A 569 4.95 -23.22 3.72
CA ILE A 569 6.16 -24.05 3.68
C ILE A 569 6.19 -24.87 2.39
N ALA A 570 7.36 -24.96 1.76
CA ALA A 570 7.54 -25.70 0.51
C ALA A 570 6.51 -25.31 -0.57
N ASP A 571 6.21 -24.01 -0.72
CA ASP A 571 5.36 -23.47 -1.80
C ASP A 571 6.14 -22.67 -2.85
N ASP A 572 5.77 -22.83 -4.13
CA ASP A 572 6.49 -22.27 -5.27
C ASP A 572 6.34 -20.73 -5.42
N GLU A 573 5.47 -20.09 -4.65
CA GLU A 573 5.30 -18.63 -4.70
C GLU A 573 6.39 -17.90 -3.90
N ASN A 574 7.11 -16.98 -4.55
CA ASN A 574 8.21 -16.23 -3.93
C ASN A 574 7.78 -15.47 -2.65
N ASP A 575 6.54 -14.96 -2.65
CA ASP A 575 5.93 -14.30 -1.49
C ASP A 575 5.79 -15.26 -0.30
N CYS A 576 5.37 -16.51 -0.54
CA CYS A 576 5.29 -17.57 0.46
C CYS A 576 6.68 -17.96 0.98
N LEU A 577 7.69 -18.11 0.11
CA LEU A 577 9.05 -18.48 0.48
C LEU A 577 9.74 -17.44 1.39
N THR A 578 9.45 -16.14 1.19
CA THR A 578 9.99 -15.08 2.06
C THR A 578 9.29 -15.08 3.42
N PHE A 579 7.98 -15.34 3.44
CA PHE A 579 7.17 -15.36 4.65
C PHE A 579 7.37 -16.63 5.49
N SER A 580 7.60 -17.80 4.88
CA SER A 580 7.92 -19.04 5.59
C SER A 580 9.25 -18.91 6.33
N GLN A 581 10.26 -18.28 5.72
CA GLN A 581 11.53 -17.95 6.37
C GLN A 581 11.36 -17.05 7.59
N GLU A 582 10.47 -16.05 7.53
CA GLU A 582 10.18 -15.20 8.69
C GLU A 582 9.57 -15.99 9.86
N ILE A 583 8.74 -17.00 9.58
CA ILE A 583 8.25 -17.92 10.62
C ILE A 583 9.38 -18.81 11.16
N LEU A 584 10.18 -19.44 10.28
CA LEU A 584 11.28 -20.34 10.70
C LEU A 584 12.36 -19.59 11.53
N ILE A 585 12.72 -18.37 11.14
CA ILE A 585 13.62 -17.49 11.89
C ILE A 585 13.01 -17.13 13.25
N THR A 586 11.69 -16.88 13.32
CA THR A 586 10.97 -16.63 14.58
C THR A 586 10.97 -17.86 15.49
N LEU A 587 10.68 -19.06 14.97
CA LEU A 587 10.74 -20.30 15.73
C LEU A 587 12.18 -20.59 16.23
N ARG A 588 13.20 -20.31 15.42
CA ARG A 588 14.62 -20.39 15.84
C ARG A 588 14.95 -19.41 16.98
N THR A 589 14.46 -18.17 16.91
CA THR A 589 14.64 -17.18 17.98
C THR A 589 13.93 -17.61 19.27
N ILE A 590 12.72 -18.18 19.17
CA ILE A 590 12.00 -18.78 20.30
C ILE A 590 12.82 -19.90 20.95
N ILE A 591 13.33 -20.86 20.16
CA ILE A 591 14.16 -21.97 20.66
C ILE A 591 15.43 -21.45 21.37
N GLY A 592 16.03 -20.36 20.87
CA GLY A 592 17.19 -19.73 21.52
C GLY A 592 16.86 -18.98 22.82
N ALA A 593 15.66 -18.40 22.92
CA ALA A 593 15.21 -17.58 24.05
C ALA A 593 14.64 -18.40 25.22
N LEU A 594 14.00 -19.55 24.96
CA LEU A 594 13.51 -20.46 26.00
C LEU A 594 14.66 -21.10 26.77
N GLU A 595 14.48 -21.32 28.08
CA GLU A 595 15.40 -22.16 28.85
C GLU A 595 15.09 -23.66 28.67
N PRO A 596 16.07 -24.56 28.88
CA PRO A 596 15.87 -26.00 28.65
C PRO A 596 14.63 -26.60 29.34
N GLU A 597 14.34 -26.15 30.57
CA GLU A 597 13.21 -26.60 31.37
C GLU A 597 11.85 -26.22 30.76
N ASP A 598 11.79 -25.11 30.01
CA ASP A 598 10.60 -24.66 29.27
C ASP A 598 10.56 -25.24 27.85
N LEU A 599 11.71 -25.35 27.19
CA LEU A 599 11.82 -25.92 25.84
C LEU A 599 11.37 -27.38 25.78
N ILE A 600 11.64 -28.16 26.83
CA ILE A 600 11.18 -29.56 26.98
C ILE A 600 9.64 -29.66 27.05
N GLN A 601 8.94 -28.61 27.48
CA GLN A 601 7.47 -28.57 27.53
C GLN A 601 6.84 -28.37 26.13
N TYR A 602 7.66 -28.10 25.10
CA TYR A 602 7.23 -27.86 23.72
C TYR A 602 7.83 -28.86 22.70
N PRO A 603 7.51 -30.17 22.76
CA PRO A 603 7.95 -31.16 21.76
C PRO A 603 7.59 -30.80 20.30
N GLN A 604 6.58 -29.96 20.10
CA GLN A 604 6.18 -29.43 18.80
C GLN A 604 7.29 -28.65 18.10
N LEU A 605 8.21 -27.99 18.81
CA LEU A 605 9.33 -27.27 18.18
C LEU A 605 10.33 -28.24 17.53
N PHE A 606 10.59 -29.39 18.16
CA PHE A 606 11.39 -30.48 17.58
C PHE A 606 10.67 -31.10 16.37
N TRP A 607 9.39 -31.48 16.52
CA TRP A 607 8.67 -32.13 15.42
C TRP A 607 8.41 -31.18 14.24
N THR A 608 8.24 -29.88 14.48
CA THR A 608 8.23 -28.85 13.43
C THR A 608 9.58 -28.77 12.74
N THR A 609 10.69 -28.72 13.49
CA THR A 609 12.04 -28.74 12.91
C THR A 609 12.26 -29.97 12.03
N SER A 610 11.84 -31.15 12.50
CA SER A 610 11.87 -32.39 11.71
C SER A 610 11.01 -32.33 10.45
N ALA A 611 9.83 -31.71 10.49
CA ALA A 611 8.95 -31.56 9.33
C ALA A 611 9.49 -30.55 8.30
N CYS A 612 10.02 -29.41 8.76
CA CYS A 612 10.57 -28.37 7.91
C CYS A 612 11.91 -28.76 7.28
N LEU A 613 12.71 -29.61 7.94
CA LEU A 613 13.89 -30.24 7.33
C LEU A 613 13.51 -31.07 6.08
N ASP A 614 12.27 -31.53 5.91
CA ASP A 614 11.79 -32.25 4.73
C ASP A 614 11.46 -31.34 3.52
N THR A 615 11.57 -30.00 3.66
CA THR A 615 11.31 -29.02 2.58
C THR A 615 12.08 -29.24 1.27
N ILE A 616 11.51 -28.74 0.17
CA ILE A 616 12.12 -28.70 -1.16
C ILE A 616 13.02 -27.47 -1.40
N PHE A 617 12.96 -26.42 -0.56
CA PHE A 617 13.71 -25.18 -0.79
C PHE A 617 14.96 -25.05 0.08
N GLU A 618 16.08 -24.68 -0.54
CA GLU A 618 17.37 -24.52 0.14
C GLU A 618 17.32 -23.51 1.30
N GLN A 619 16.64 -22.37 1.13
CA GLN A 619 16.58 -21.33 2.16
C GLN A 619 15.75 -21.76 3.39
N GLU A 620 14.63 -22.46 3.18
CA GLU A 620 13.85 -23.08 4.26
C GLU A 620 14.64 -24.19 4.97
N PHE A 621 15.42 -24.98 4.21
CA PHE A 621 16.28 -26.02 4.79
C PHE A 621 17.40 -25.41 5.65
N GLN A 622 18.07 -24.35 5.18
CA GLN A 622 19.10 -23.64 5.97
C GLN A 622 18.52 -23.05 7.27
N ALA A 623 17.31 -22.48 7.22
CA ALA A 623 16.62 -21.98 8.41
C ALA A 623 16.25 -23.13 9.38
N SER A 624 15.76 -24.26 8.86
CA SER A 624 15.42 -25.46 9.64
C SER A 624 16.67 -26.13 10.25
N LEU A 625 17.78 -26.15 9.53
CA LEU A 625 19.07 -26.62 10.03
C LEU A 625 19.58 -25.73 11.18
N ALA A 626 19.36 -24.42 11.09
CA ALA A 626 19.66 -23.48 12.18
C ALA A 626 18.68 -23.58 13.37
N MET A 627 17.44 -24.08 13.18
CA MET A 627 16.55 -24.47 14.28
C MET A 627 17.06 -25.73 14.99
N LEU A 628 17.49 -26.75 14.23
CA LEU A 628 18.08 -27.98 14.78
C LEU A 628 19.35 -27.69 15.60
N ASP A 629 20.22 -26.83 15.09
CA ASP A 629 21.44 -26.35 15.75
C ASP A 629 21.15 -25.81 17.17
N ARG A 630 20.10 -24.99 17.31
CA ARG A 630 19.69 -24.43 18.60
C ARG A 630 18.93 -25.41 19.51
N LEU A 631 18.23 -26.40 18.94
CA LEU A 631 17.70 -27.52 19.73
C LEU A 631 18.85 -28.36 20.31
N LEU A 632 19.90 -28.63 19.54
CA LEU A 632 21.08 -29.39 20.00
C LEU A 632 22.01 -28.58 20.93
N ASP A 633 21.81 -27.27 21.09
CA ASP A 633 22.46 -26.46 22.13
C ASP A 633 21.75 -26.58 23.49
N LYS A 634 20.43 -26.85 23.49
CA LYS A 634 19.54 -26.74 24.66
C LYS A 634 18.91 -28.06 25.12
N LEU A 635 18.87 -29.10 24.28
CA LEU A 635 18.26 -30.41 24.58
C LEU A 635 19.30 -31.55 24.55
N ASP A 636 19.40 -32.30 25.64
CA ASP A 636 20.17 -33.54 25.67
C ASP A 636 19.36 -34.71 25.05
N LEU A 637 19.60 -34.97 23.77
CA LEU A 637 19.00 -36.10 23.05
C LEU A 637 19.67 -37.46 23.35
N SER A 638 20.57 -37.53 24.35
CA SER A 638 21.08 -38.79 24.92
C SER A 638 20.28 -39.29 26.12
N ASP A 639 19.52 -38.41 26.81
CA ASP A 639 18.69 -38.79 27.96
C ASP A 639 17.49 -39.67 27.56
N PRO A 640 17.36 -40.91 28.08
CA PRO A 640 16.19 -41.75 27.86
C PRO A 640 14.85 -41.12 28.24
N ALA A 641 14.80 -40.18 29.20
CA ALA A 641 13.56 -39.49 29.57
C ALA A 641 13.13 -38.47 28.50
N VAL A 642 14.05 -37.65 27.99
CA VAL A 642 13.82 -36.77 26.84
C VAL A 642 13.44 -37.59 25.61
N ILE A 643 14.20 -38.65 25.29
CA ILE A 643 13.88 -39.54 24.17
C ILE A 643 12.45 -40.09 24.30
N LYS A 644 12.08 -40.60 25.48
CA LYS A 644 10.73 -41.12 25.73
C LYS A 644 9.65 -40.06 25.53
N LEU A 645 9.80 -38.87 26.15
CA LEU A 645 8.81 -37.79 26.10
C LEU A 645 8.50 -37.36 24.65
N PHE A 646 9.54 -37.19 23.82
CA PHE A 646 9.35 -36.72 22.45
C PHE A 646 8.77 -37.81 21.54
N ASN A 647 9.05 -39.10 21.79
CA ASN A 647 8.36 -40.23 21.14
C ASN A 647 6.88 -40.32 21.56
N GLU A 648 6.55 -40.15 22.85
CA GLU A 648 5.16 -40.15 23.34
C GLU A 648 4.34 -38.97 22.79
N ASN A 649 5.00 -37.86 22.45
CA ASN A 649 4.39 -36.68 21.80
C ASN A 649 4.59 -36.64 20.27
N LYS A 650 4.89 -37.77 19.61
CA LYS A 650 4.98 -37.82 18.14
C LYS A 650 3.59 -37.55 17.51
N PRO A 651 3.48 -36.68 16.49
CA PRO A 651 2.21 -36.42 15.80
C PRO A 651 1.57 -37.70 15.21
N ALA A 652 0.31 -37.96 15.60
CA ALA A 652 -0.41 -39.17 15.19
C ALA A 652 -0.77 -39.25 13.69
N LYS A 653 -0.67 -38.14 12.95
CA LYS A 653 -0.93 -38.03 11.50
C LYS A 653 0.35 -37.85 10.66
N TRP A 654 1.52 -38.23 11.19
CA TRP A 654 2.80 -38.11 10.48
C TRP A 654 2.80 -38.94 9.18
N ASP A 655 3.19 -38.32 8.06
CA ASP A 655 3.35 -38.98 6.75
C ASP A 655 4.75 -39.59 6.59
N GLY A 656 4.78 -40.86 6.21
CA GLY A 656 6.00 -41.66 6.10
C GLY A 656 6.51 -42.22 7.44
N GLU A 657 7.57 -43.03 7.36
CA GLU A 657 8.30 -43.47 8.54
C GLU A 657 9.34 -42.41 8.94
N PHE A 658 9.61 -42.29 10.25
CA PHE A 658 10.60 -41.35 10.77
C PHE A 658 11.82 -42.13 11.22
N GLU A 659 12.85 -42.15 10.38
CA GLU A 659 14.11 -42.89 10.59
C GLU A 659 15.11 -42.14 11.50
N GLY A 660 14.69 -41.03 12.11
CA GLY A 660 15.52 -40.10 12.87
C GLY A 660 15.86 -38.83 12.09
N LEU A 661 16.53 -37.89 12.77
CA LEU A 661 16.93 -36.60 12.20
C LEU A 661 18.02 -36.71 11.12
N GLN A 662 18.97 -37.66 11.24
CA GLN A 662 20.19 -37.62 10.41
C GLN A 662 19.92 -37.82 8.90
N PRO A 663 19.00 -38.71 8.46
CA PRO A 663 18.61 -38.83 7.05
C PRO A 663 18.09 -37.53 6.42
N LEU A 664 17.35 -36.72 7.18
CA LEU A 664 16.75 -35.46 6.70
C LEU A 664 17.82 -34.41 6.35
N VAL A 665 18.95 -34.46 7.06
CA VAL A 665 20.08 -33.53 6.93
C VAL A 665 20.95 -33.84 5.70
N TYR A 666 21.00 -35.10 5.23
CA TYR A 666 21.91 -35.53 4.15
C TYR A 666 21.77 -34.76 2.82
N LYS A 667 20.58 -34.23 2.48
CA LYS A 667 20.39 -33.46 1.24
C LYS A 667 21.17 -32.14 1.22
N GLY A 668 21.52 -31.57 2.38
CA GLY A 668 22.38 -30.39 2.48
C GLY A 668 23.77 -30.59 1.84
N LEU A 669 24.30 -31.82 1.87
CA LEU A 669 25.59 -32.16 1.24
C LEU A 669 25.57 -32.04 -0.30
N ARG A 670 24.38 -31.96 -0.91
CA ARG A 670 24.21 -31.79 -2.37
C ARG A 670 24.35 -30.34 -2.82
N SER A 671 24.30 -29.36 -1.91
CA SER A 671 24.52 -27.95 -2.22
C SER A 671 25.90 -27.49 -1.75
N ASN A 672 26.56 -26.65 -2.55
CA ASN A 672 27.79 -25.98 -2.14
C ASN A 672 27.56 -24.96 -0.99
N ALA A 673 26.39 -24.32 -0.91
CA ALA A 673 26.06 -23.34 0.11
C ALA A 673 25.61 -23.97 1.44
N CYS A 674 25.12 -25.22 1.42
CA CYS A 674 24.78 -25.96 2.64
C CYS A 674 25.89 -26.89 3.15
N LEU A 675 26.91 -27.21 2.34
CA LEU A 675 27.86 -28.30 2.59
C LEU A 675 28.48 -28.27 3.99
N ASP A 676 29.17 -27.18 4.34
CA ASP A 676 29.99 -27.12 5.56
C ASP A 676 29.12 -27.21 6.82
N ARG A 677 28.04 -26.43 6.90
CA ARG A 677 27.08 -26.48 8.02
C ARG A 677 26.40 -27.85 8.14
N THR A 678 26.22 -28.55 7.02
CA THR A 678 25.69 -29.92 7.01
C THR A 678 26.72 -30.91 7.58
N LEU A 679 28.00 -30.78 7.22
CA LEU A 679 29.09 -31.59 7.80
C LEU A 679 29.29 -31.32 9.30
N GLU A 680 29.22 -30.06 9.73
CA GLU A 680 29.24 -29.67 11.15
C GLU A 680 28.08 -30.31 11.92
N MET A 681 26.85 -30.24 11.39
CA MET A 681 25.67 -30.85 11.99
C MET A 681 25.84 -32.36 12.15
N LEU A 682 26.30 -33.06 11.11
CA LEU A 682 26.60 -34.49 11.17
C LEU A 682 27.70 -34.81 12.20
N GLY A 683 28.69 -33.92 12.35
CA GLY A 683 29.76 -34.00 13.35
C GLY A 683 29.28 -33.75 14.80
N ARG A 684 28.23 -32.96 15.01
CA ARG A 684 27.52 -32.86 16.30
C ARG A 684 26.71 -34.14 16.57
N MET A 685 25.87 -34.55 15.61
CA MET A 685 24.89 -35.63 15.78
C MET A 685 25.52 -37.03 15.93
N ILE A 686 26.68 -37.29 15.33
CA ILE A 686 27.33 -38.61 15.43
C ILE A 686 27.91 -38.89 16.83
N LYS A 687 28.16 -37.83 17.63
CA LYS A 687 28.61 -37.95 19.03
C LYS A 687 27.49 -38.37 19.99
N LEU A 688 26.24 -38.35 19.53
CA LEU A 688 25.07 -38.78 20.28
C LEU A 688 24.74 -40.27 20.02
N PRO A 689 24.25 -41.01 21.04
CA PRO A 689 23.94 -42.43 20.92
C PRO A 689 22.80 -42.70 19.92
N SER A 690 22.75 -43.91 19.38
CA SER A 690 21.67 -44.32 18.46
C SER A 690 20.33 -44.35 19.20
N SER A 691 19.34 -43.65 18.64
CA SER A 691 18.00 -43.52 19.21
C SER A 691 16.96 -43.34 18.10
N SER A 692 15.67 -43.53 18.39
CA SER A 692 14.60 -43.29 17.42
C SER A 692 14.46 -41.81 17.01
N LEU A 693 15.11 -40.88 17.72
CA LEU A 693 15.10 -39.46 17.40
C LEU A 693 16.28 -39.05 16.50
N ILE A 694 17.46 -39.63 16.73
CA ILE A 694 18.68 -39.26 15.99
C ILE A 694 18.87 -40.16 14.75
N GLY A 695 18.55 -41.46 14.89
CA GLY A 695 18.63 -42.49 13.87
C GLY A 695 19.41 -43.74 14.32
N GLY A 696 19.32 -44.80 13.51
CA GLY A 696 19.97 -46.10 13.78
C GLY A 696 21.48 -46.14 13.57
N ASP A 697 22.08 -47.32 13.61
CA ASP A 697 23.55 -47.47 13.63
C ASP A 697 24.25 -47.18 12.29
N ASN A 698 23.50 -47.22 11.19
CA ASN A 698 23.96 -46.82 9.85
C ASN A 698 24.41 -45.34 9.76
N ARG A 699 24.12 -44.51 10.77
CA ARG A 699 24.57 -43.12 10.88
C ARG A 699 26.09 -42.96 10.71
N LEU A 700 26.89 -43.88 11.25
CA LEU A 700 28.35 -43.81 11.17
C LEU A 700 28.84 -43.96 9.72
N LEU A 701 28.26 -44.90 8.96
CA LEU A 701 28.56 -45.11 7.55
C LEU A 701 28.31 -43.83 6.72
N PHE A 702 27.16 -43.19 6.87
CA PHE A 702 26.86 -42.01 6.06
C PHE A 702 27.64 -40.76 6.50
N THR A 703 27.93 -40.58 7.80
CA THR A 703 28.83 -39.50 8.23
C THR A 703 30.26 -39.72 7.74
N LEU A 704 30.74 -40.97 7.70
CA LEU A 704 32.01 -41.36 7.10
C LEU A 704 32.04 -41.05 5.60
N LEU A 705 31.03 -41.50 4.84
CA LEU A 705 30.93 -41.26 3.39
C LEU A 705 30.80 -39.76 3.06
N ALA A 706 30.16 -38.96 3.93
CA ALA A 706 30.09 -37.50 3.79
C ALA A 706 31.45 -36.81 3.99
N ASN A 707 32.26 -37.30 4.93
CA ASN A 707 33.55 -36.68 5.26
C ASN A 707 34.73 -37.19 4.43
N LEU A 708 34.65 -38.39 3.86
CA LEU A 708 35.73 -38.98 3.04
C LEU A 708 36.21 -38.05 1.91
N PRO A 709 35.35 -37.39 1.10
CA PRO A 709 35.78 -36.42 0.09
C PRO A 709 36.68 -35.31 0.64
N ARG A 710 36.43 -34.86 1.88
CA ARG A 710 37.23 -33.85 2.59
C ARG A 710 38.55 -34.43 3.10
N TYR A 711 38.53 -35.64 3.69
CA TYR A 711 39.74 -36.33 4.13
C TYR A 711 40.71 -36.68 2.99
N LEU A 712 40.19 -36.99 1.80
CA LEU A 712 41.01 -37.20 0.60
C LEU A 712 41.65 -35.88 0.12
N HIS A 713 40.91 -34.77 0.18
CA HIS A 713 41.41 -33.45 -0.23
C HIS A 713 42.51 -32.91 0.70
N CYS A 714 42.54 -33.32 1.99
CA CYS A 714 43.66 -33.04 2.91
C CYS A 714 45.01 -33.69 2.49
N PHE A 715 45.06 -34.51 1.44
CA PHE A 715 46.32 -34.96 0.83
C PHE A 715 46.71 -34.13 -0.42
N GLU A 716 45.90 -33.15 -0.81
CA GLU A 716 46.08 -32.30 -2.00
C GLU A 716 46.27 -30.81 -1.66
N ASP A 717 45.76 -30.34 -0.51
CA ASP A 717 45.80 -28.95 -0.06
C ASP A 717 46.23 -28.85 1.42
N ASP A 718 47.26 -28.05 1.72
CA ASP A 718 47.84 -27.85 3.06
C ASP A 718 46.95 -27.00 4.00
N SER A 719 45.79 -26.52 3.55
CA SER A 719 44.99 -25.53 4.29
C SER A 719 43.90 -26.12 5.21
N ASN A 720 43.94 -25.70 6.48
CA ASN A 720 42.91 -25.95 7.52
C ASN A 720 42.67 -27.43 7.93
N GLU A 721 43.73 -28.25 7.88
CA GLU A 721 43.72 -29.69 8.21
C GLU A 721 43.05 -30.05 9.57
N GLN A 722 43.22 -29.21 10.59
CA GLN A 722 42.92 -29.54 12.00
C GLN A 722 41.49 -30.04 12.23
N THR A 723 40.48 -29.35 11.68
CA THR A 723 39.07 -29.73 11.84
C THR A 723 38.74 -31.06 11.17
N CYS A 724 39.53 -31.45 10.16
CA CYS A 724 39.39 -32.72 9.47
C CYS A 724 39.92 -33.85 10.35
N PHE A 725 41.11 -33.71 10.94
CA PHE A 725 41.66 -34.69 11.89
C PHE A 725 40.79 -34.84 13.14
N GLU A 726 40.30 -33.74 13.75
CA GLU A 726 39.41 -33.79 14.91
C GLU A 726 38.09 -34.52 14.62
N SER A 727 37.53 -34.35 13.41
CA SER A 727 36.35 -35.10 12.99
C SER A 727 36.65 -36.57 12.72
N ALA A 728 37.82 -36.90 12.15
CA ALA A 728 38.22 -38.28 11.91
C ALA A 728 38.47 -39.05 13.22
N ASP A 729 39.09 -38.41 14.21
CA ASP A 729 39.29 -38.96 15.54
C ASP A 729 37.94 -39.13 16.28
N SER A 730 37.03 -38.15 16.15
CA SER A 730 35.65 -38.27 16.65
C SER A 730 34.92 -39.48 16.03
N LEU A 731 35.07 -39.73 14.72
CA LEU A 731 34.49 -40.90 14.06
C LEU A 731 35.20 -42.20 14.44
N ALA A 732 36.51 -42.18 14.71
CA ALA A 732 37.25 -43.33 15.20
C ALA A 732 36.74 -43.79 16.57
N GLY A 733 36.57 -42.87 17.53
CA GLY A 733 36.02 -43.19 18.85
C GLY A 733 34.59 -43.76 18.81
N VAL A 734 33.75 -43.27 17.88
CA VAL A 734 32.41 -43.86 17.64
C VAL A 734 32.51 -45.24 16.99
N ALA A 735 33.47 -45.47 16.09
CA ALA A 735 33.75 -46.79 15.51
C ALA A 735 34.25 -47.80 16.57
N GLU A 736 35.09 -47.39 17.52
CA GLU A 736 35.48 -48.23 18.66
C GLU A 736 34.28 -48.60 19.53
N ALA A 737 33.43 -47.62 19.85
CA ALA A 737 32.20 -47.83 20.63
C ALA A 737 31.20 -48.77 19.93
N GLN A 738 31.12 -48.73 18.59
CA GLN A 738 30.33 -49.65 17.77
C GLN A 738 31.03 -51.00 17.46
N GLN A 739 32.20 -51.27 18.06
CA GLN A 739 32.98 -52.50 17.88
C GLN A 739 33.46 -52.76 16.44
N LEU A 740 33.85 -51.69 15.73
CA LEU A 740 34.39 -51.71 14.36
C LEU A 740 35.90 -51.37 14.33
N PRO A 741 36.78 -52.27 14.84
CA PRO A 741 38.20 -51.96 15.09
C PRO A 741 39.00 -51.64 13.83
N ASP A 742 38.71 -52.29 12.69
CA ASP A 742 39.44 -52.04 11.43
C ASP A 742 39.18 -50.62 10.90
N LEU A 743 37.96 -50.11 11.10
CA LEU A 743 37.58 -48.75 10.71
C LEU A 743 38.15 -47.72 11.69
N ALA A 744 38.05 -47.98 13.00
CA ALA A 744 38.67 -47.14 14.02
C ALA A 744 40.18 -46.99 13.77
N HIS A 745 40.88 -48.10 13.51
CA HIS A 745 42.32 -48.08 13.22
C HIS A 745 42.66 -47.26 11.96
N ALA A 746 41.84 -47.33 10.90
CA ALA A 746 42.04 -46.54 9.70
C ALA A 746 41.79 -45.04 9.94
N LEU A 747 40.74 -44.69 10.68
CA LEU A 747 40.40 -43.29 11.00
C LEU A 747 41.38 -42.65 11.97
N SER A 748 41.74 -43.31 13.08
CA SER A 748 42.83 -42.87 13.95
C SER A 748 44.18 -42.86 13.22
N GLY A 749 44.39 -43.74 12.24
CA GLY A 749 45.56 -43.73 11.36
C GLY A 749 45.67 -42.43 10.55
N PHE A 750 44.56 -41.91 10.03
CA PHE A 750 44.50 -40.63 9.33
C PHE A 750 44.61 -39.44 10.30
N ALA A 751 43.87 -39.44 11.42
CA ALA A 751 43.97 -38.39 12.44
C ALA A 751 45.38 -38.26 13.05
N ASN A 752 46.15 -39.36 13.11
CA ASN A 752 47.55 -39.38 13.52
C ASN A 752 48.55 -39.27 12.35
N GLN A 753 48.12 -38.81 11.17
CA GLN A 753 48.95 -38.55 9.98
C GLN A 753 49.86 -39.73 9.55
N ARG A 754 49.39 -40.99 9.70
CA ARG A 754 50.20 -42.20 9.46
C ARG A 754 50.25 -42.63 7.99
N TYR A 755 49.32 -42.13 7.16
CA TYR A 755 49.25 -42.43 5.73
C TYR A 755 50.14 -41.48 4.92
N ARG A 756 50.76 -42.00 3.85
CA ARG A 756 51.66 -41.23 2.97
C ARG A 756 51.04 -40.81 1.64
N ASN A 757 49.85 -41.30 1.34
CA ASN A 757 49.09 -40.97 0.14
C ASN A 757 47.60 -41.24 0.41
N ALA A 758 46.73 -40.61 -0.38
CA ALA A 758 45.28 -40.78 -0.26
C ALA A 758 44.81 -42.21 -0.61
N ASN A 759 45.49 -42.91 -1.52
CA ASN A 759 45.06 -44.22 -2.03
C ASN A 759 45.16 -45.34 -1.00
N ASP A 760 46.21 -45.39 -0.18
CA ASP A 760 46.38 -46.42 0.86
C ASP A 760 45.31 -46.25 1.96
N PHE A 761 45.04 -45.00 2.35
CA PHE A 761 43.94 -44.63 3.25
C PHE A 761 42.58 -45.01 2.66
N LEU A 762 42.30 -44.59 1.42
CA LEU A 762 41.04 -44.86 0.72
C LEU A 762 40.76 -46.36 0.61
N ASN A 763 41.74 -47.15 0.16
CA ASN A 763 41.59 -48.61 0.06
C ASN A 763 41.35 -49.25 1.43
N GLN A 764 42.05 -48.81 2.49
CA GLN A 764 41.87 -49.38 3.83
C GLN A 764 40.51 -49.02 4.44
N VAL A 765 40.06 -47.77 4.33
CA VAL A 765 38.74 -47.34 4.83
C VAL A 765 37.60 -48.00 4.04
N VAL A 766 37.70 -48.08 2.71
CA VAL A 766 36.70 -48.78 1.88
C VAL A 766 36.65 -50.27 2.22
N ALA A 767 37.80 -50.92 2.44
CA ALA A 767 37.84 -52.32 2.88
C ALA A 767 37.17 -52.53 4.25
N ALA A 768 37.42 -51.64 5.21
CA ALA A 768 36.82 -51.69 6.54
C ALA A 768 35.30 -51.42 6.50
N ALA A 769 34.86 -50.40 5.76
CA ALA A 769 33.43 -50.09 5.59
C ALA A 769 32.67 -51.23 4.89
N ARG A 770 33.28 -51.86 3.88
CA ARG A 770 32.75 -53.06 3.21
C ARG A 770 32.60 -54.22 4.20
N ALA A 771 33.59 -54.45 5.06
CA ALA A 771 33.54 -55.52 6.06
C ALA A 771 32.49 -55.27 7.16
N ALA A 772 32.19 -54.01 7.47
CA ALA A 772 31.22 -53.62 8.49
C ALA A 772 29.75 -53.62 8.00
N TRP A 773 29.48 -53.15 6.77
CA TRP A 773 28.10 -52.84 6.33
C TRP A 773 27.64 -53.47 5.01
N PHE A 774 28.51 -54.08 4.20
CA PHE A 774 28.10 -54.69 2.93
C PHE A 774 27.85 -56.20 3.11
N PRO A 775 26.81 -56.78 2.47
CA PRO A 775 25.96 -56.20 1.42
C PRO A 775 24.77 -55.36 1.93
N ALA A 776 24.51 -55.27 3.24
CA ALA A 776 23.27 -54.69 3.77
C ALA A 776 22.97 -53.25 3.30
N MET A 777 24.00 -52.40 3.20
CA MET A 777 23.86 -50.97 2.86
C MET A 777 24.42 -50.56 1.49
N GLU A 778 24.86 -51.50 0.66
CA GLU A 778 25.65 -51.21 -0.55
C GLU A 778 24.89 -50.34 -1.59
N TYR A 779 23.59 -50.59 -1.74
CA TYR A 779 22.69 -49.83 -2.62
C TYR A 779 22.50 -48.38 -2.16
N GLN A 780 22.29 -48.18 -0.87
CA GLN A 780 22.09 -46.86 -0.26
C GLN A 780 23.39 -46.05 -0.25
N SER A 781 24.55 -46.68 0.02
CA SER A 781 25.86 -46.02 -0.10
C SER A 781 26.17 -45.55 -1.52
N LEU A 782 25.82 -46.35 -2.53
CA LEU A 782 26.01 -45.99 -3.94
C LEU A 782 25.17 -44.76 -4.34
N ILE A 783 23.87 -44.79 -4.02
CA ILE A 783 22.95 -43.65 -4.30
C ILE A 783 23.37 -42.41 -3.52
N PHE A 784 23.78 -42.55 -2.25
CA PHE A 784 24.25 -41.44 -1.43
C PHE A 784 25.41 -40.71 -2.13
N LEU A 785 26.48 -41.42 -2.47
CA LEU A 785 27.67 -40.82 -3.09
C LEU A 785 27.42 -40.28 -4.50
N ILE A 786 26.71 -41.00 -5.37
CA ILE A 786 26.38 -40.50 -6.71
C ILE A 786 25.50 -39.25 -6.62
N GLY A 787 24.61 -39.16 -5.62
CA GLY A 787 23.82 -37.96 -5.35
C GLY A 787 24.63 -36.74 -4.93
N LEU A 788 25.79 -36.93 -4.28
CA LEU A 788 26.67 -35.82 -3.89
C LEU A 788 27.34 -35.14 -5.10
N LEU A 789 27.45 -35.81 -6.25
CA LEU A 789 28.02 -35.24 -7.49
C LEU A 789 27.22 -34.03 -8.03
N ASN A 790 25.97 -33.85 -7.62
CA ASN A 790 25.19 -32.65 -7.96
C ASN A 790 25.81 -31.37 -7.35
N ASN A 791 26.52 -31.46 -6.21
CA ASN A 791 27.18 -30.34 -5.54
C ASN A 791 28.19 -29.65 -6.46
N GLN A 792 28.14 -28.32 -6.54
CA GLN A 792 28.92 -27.56 -7.52
C GLN A 792 30.40 -27.36 -7.14
N THR A 793 30.80 -27.67 -5.91
CA THR A 793 32.18 -27.50 -5.41
C THR A 793 33.18 -28.36 -6.21
N PRO A 794 34.17 -27.75 -6.90
CA PRO A 794 35.04 -28.47 -7.84
C PRO A 794 35.84 -29.64 -7.25
N TRP A 795 36.51 -29.44 -6.11
CA TRP A 795 37.35 -30.48 -5.48
C TRP A 795 36.50 -31.64 -4.98
N PHE A 796 35.35 -31.33 -4.38
CA PHE A 796 34.41 -32.29 -3.80
C PHE A 796 33.88 -33.27 -4.87
N ARG A 797 33.52 -32.77 -6.06
CA ARG A 797 33.17 -33.63 -7.21
C ARG A 797 34.30 -34.60 -7.60
N VAL A 798 35.54 -34.10 -7.66
CA VAL A 798 36.70 -34.90 -8.09
C VAL A 798 37.01 -36.00 -7.07
N THR A 799 37.04 -35.68 -5.77
CA THR A 799 37.30 -36.69 -4.73
C THR A 799 36.15 -37.70 -4.56
N ILE A 800 34.90 -37.31 -4.82
CA ILE A 800 33.77 -38.27 -4.91
C ILE A 800 33.94 -39.22 -6.10
N MET A 801 34.35 -38.74 -7.28
CA MET A 801 34.59 -39.63 -8.44
C MET A 801 35.75 -40.60 -8.17
N GLN A 802 36.84 -40.15 -7.54
CA GLN A 802 37.93 -41.03 -7.08
C GLN A 802 37.43 -42.12 -6.12
N LEU A 803 36.63 -41.74 -5.11
CA LEU A 803 36.01 -42.67 -4.15
C LEU A 803 35.08 -43.68 -4.84
N LEU A 804 34.27 -43.25 -5.80
CA LEU A 804 33.37 -44.13 -6.57
C LEU A 804 34.15 -45.17 -7.39
N CYS A 805 35.28 -44.80 -8.02
CA CYS A 805 36.13 -45.75 -8.73
C CYS A 805 36.71 -46.87 -7.84
N VAL A 806 36.90 -46.62 -6.54
CA VAL A 806 37.37 -47.65 -5.57
C VAL A 806 36.20 -48.42 -4.95
N LEU A 807 35.05 -47.77 -4.73
CA LEU A 807 33.89 -48.38 -4.08
C LEU A 807 33.05 -49.26 -5.02
N ILE A 808 32.79 -48.83 -6.25
CA ILE A 808 31.90 -49.57 -7.18
C ILE A 808 32.39 -51.01 -7.45
N PRO A 809 33.70 -51.30 -7.62
CA PRO A 809 34.20 -52.68 -7.73
C PRO A 809 33.99 -53.57 -6.50
N GLN A 810 33.52 -53.02 -5.36
CA GLN A 810 33.21 -53.75 -4.13
C GLN A 810 31.71 -54.03 -3.94
N ILE A 811 30.86 -53.58 -4.86
CA ILE A 811 29.38 -53.65 -4.80
C ILE A 811 28.87 -54.70 -5.80
N ASP A 812 27.90 -55.55 -5.41
CA ASP A 812 27.25 -56.44 -6.38
C ASP A 812 26.18 -55.70 -7.21
N MET A 813 26.65 -55.04 -8.26
CA MET A 813 25.84 -54.32 -9.25
C MET A 813 24.80 -55.22 -9.99
N ARG A 814 24.73 -56.52 -9.70
CA ARG A 814 23.71 -57.46 -10.22
C ARG A 814 22.47 -57.55 -9.33
N ARG A 815 22.47 -56.96 -8.14
CA ARG A 815 21.30 -56.98 -7.24
C ARG A 815 20.08 -56.30 -7.89
N PRO A 816 18.86 -56.85 -7.72
CA PRO A 816 17.66 -56.33 -8.37
C PRO A 816 17.35 -54.89 -7.97
N GLU A 817 17.71 -54.48 -6.74
CA GLU A 817 17.54 -53.12 -6.24
C GLU A 817 18.33 -52.09 -7.06
N ILE A 818 19.58 -52.42 -7.43
CA ILE A 818 20.45 -51.57 -8.27
C ILE A 818 19.97 -51.62 -9.72
N VAL A 819 19.80 -52.83 -10.26
CA VAL A 819 19.46 -53.09 -11.66
C VAL A 819 18.12 -52.45 -12.07
N SER A 820 17.12 -52.45 -11.17
CA SER A 820 15.78 -51.91 -11.45
C SER A 820 15.67 -50.39 -11.56
N GLN A 821 16.73 -49.62 -11.21
CA GLN A 821 16.69 -48.15 -11.30
C GLN A 821 16.98 -47.62 -12.72
N GLY A 822 17.57 -48.42 -13.59
CA GLY A 822 17.88 -48.01 -14.96
C GLY A 822 18.84 -46.80 -15.03
N PRO A 823 18.71 -45.93 -16.06
CA PRO A 823 19.63 -44.81 -16.28
C PRO A 823 19.50 -43.69 -15.22
N ASP A 824 18.44 -43.69 -14.41
CA ASP A 824 18.26 -42.76 -13.29
C ASP A 824 19.41 -42.86 -12.28
N LEU A 825 19.90 -44.07 -12.01
CA LEU A 825 21.03 -44.33 -11.10
C LEU A 825 22.30 -43.55 -11.47
N ILE A 826 22.55 -43.38 -12.78
CA ILE A 826 23.74 -42.71 -13.32
C ILE A 826 23.48 -41.27 -13.78
N SER A 827 22.28 -40.71 -13.56
CA SER A 827 21.93 -39.40 -14.09
C SER A 827 22.86 -38.24 -13.68
N PRO A 828 23.48 -38.21 -12.47
CA PRO A 828 24.47 -37.18 -12.14
C PRO A 828 25.78 -37.34 -12.92
N LEU A 829 26.21 -38.57 -13.21
CA LEU A 829 27.39 -38.83 -14.07
C LEU A 829 27.11 -38.40 -15.52
N LEU A 830 25.92 -38.67 -16.05
CA LEU A 830 25.51 -38.23 -17.39
C LEU A 830 25.53 -36.70 -17.55
N ARG A 831 25.19 -35.94 -16.49
CA ARG A 831 25.32 -34.47 -16.45
C ARG A 831 26.78 -34.01 -16.54
N LEU A 832 27.70 -34.70 -15.88
CA LEU A 832 29.13 -34.38 -15.88
C LEU A 832 29.81 -34.64 -17.23
N LEU A 833 29.26 -35.51 -18.08
CA LEU A 833 29.76 -35.74 -19.45
C LEU A 833 29.62 -34.51 -20.37
N GLN A 834 28.82 -33.51 -20.00
CA GLN A 834 28.70 -32.22 -20.70
C GLN A 834 29.69 -31.15 -20.19
N THR A 835 30.58 -31.49 -19.24
CA THR A 835 31.45 -30.53 -18.56
C THR A 835 32.92 -30.95 -18.62
N SER A 836 33.82 -30.13 -18.04
CA SER A 836 35.25 -30.44 -17.93
C SER A 836 35.56 -31.73 -17.15
N TYR A 837 34.59 -32.28 -16.40
CA TYR A 837 34.72 -33.54 -15.65
C TYR A 837 34.46 -34.80 -16.49
N CYS A 838 34.30 -34.67 -17.81
CA CYS A 838 33.92 -35.77 -18.71
C CYS A 838 34.83 -37.01 -18.61
N GLN A 839 36.15 -36.86 -18.47
CA GLN A 839 37.05 -38.02 -18.34
C GLN A 839 36.87 -38.76 -17.01
N GLN A 840 36.86 -38.04 -15.89
CA GLN A 840 36.67 -38.62 -14.57
C GLN A 840 35.29 -39.30 -14.42
N ALA A 841 34.25 -38.72 -15.03
CA ALA A 841 32.92 -39.32 -15.08
C ALA A 841 32.89 -40.60 -15.94
N LEU A 842 33.69 -40.68 -17.02
CA LEU A 842 33.87 -41.91 -17.80
C LEU A 842 34.65 -42.98 -17.04
N ASP A 843 35.69 -42.62 -16.27
CA ASP A 843 36.43 -43.56 -15.42
C ASP A 843 35.50 -44.23 -14.37
N VAL A 844 34.56 -43.47 -13.81
CA VAL A 844 33.50 -44.02 -12.93
C VAL A 844 32.55 -44.92 -13.71
N LEU A 845 32.10 -44.52 -14.91
CA LEU A 845 31.17 -45.30 -15.74
C LEU A 845 31.77 -46.61 -16.26
N ASP A 846 33.08 -46.66 -16.57
CA ASP A 846 33.78 -47.89 -17.00
C ASP A 846 33.76 -48.98 -15.90
N ASN A 847 33.56 -48.61 -14.63
CA ASN A 847 33.38 -49.53 -13.49
C ASN A 847 31.92 -50.01 -13.30
N ILE A 848 30.93 -49.37 -13.94
CA ILE A 848 29.51 -49.69 -13.77
C ILE A 848 29.08 -50.78 -14.76
N MET A 849 28.66 -51.94 -14.25
CA MET A 849 28.11 -53.02 -15.07
C MET A 849 26.74 -52.65 -15.69
N SER A 850 26.38 -53.33 -16.77
CA SER A 850 25.27 -53.00 -17.68
C SER A 850 23.94 -52.64 -17.00
N VAL A 851 23.54 -51.38 -17.15
CA VAL A 851 22.23 -50.84 -16.78
C VAL A 851 21.13 -51.43 -17.67
N THR A 852 20.15 -52.11 -17.08
CA THR A 852 18.96 -52.60 -17.80
C THR A 852 17.95 -51.48 -18.00
N GLY A 853 17.32 -51.44 -19.18
CA GLY A 853 16.33 -50.42 -19.49
C GLY A 853 15.00 -50.58 -18.73
N THR A 854 14.37 -49.46 -18.43
CA THR A 854 13.10 -49.31 -17.69
C THR A 854 12.07 -48.56 -18.55
N PRO A 855 10.76 -48.66 -18.27
CA PRO A 855 9.74 -47.89 -19.00
C PRO A 855 9.83 -46.36 -18.80
N LEU A 856 10.74 -45.86 -17.95
CA LEU A 856 10.94 -44.43 -17.70
C LEU A 856 12.23 -43.87 -18.34
N ASP A 857 13.05 -44.69 -19.00
CA ASP A 857 14.38 -44.30 -19.51
C ASP A 857 14.38 -42.98 -20.29
N ASN A 858 13.42 -42.80 -21.20
CA ASN A 858 13.31 -41.57 -22.02
C ASN A 858 13.00 -40.31 -21.17
N LYS A 859 12.33 -40.45 -20.02
CA LYS A 859 12.15 -39.35 -19.05
C LYS A 859 13.41 -39.12 -18.23
N HIS A 860 14.02 -40.18 -17.70
CA HIS A 860 15.26 -40.09 -16.92
C HIS A 860 16.42 -39.49 -17.74
N LEU A 861 16.56 -39.87 -19.01
CA LEU A 861 17.55 -39.29 -19.92
C LEU A 861 17.27 -37.80 -20.20
N ARG A 862 16.01 -37.39 -20.42
CA ARG A 862 15.64 -35.97 -20.56
C ARG A 862 15.93 -35.17 -19.30
N MET A 863 15.58 -35.70 -18.12
CA MET A 863 15.94 -35.10 -16.83
C MET A 863 17.46 -35.10 -16.57
N SER A 864 18.23 -36.00 -17.19
CA SER A 864 19.69 -36.02 -17.14
C SER A 864 20.32 -34.93 -18.02
N MET A 865 19.64 -34.50 -19.09
CA MET A 865 20.05 -33.33 -19.88
C MET A 865 19.63 -32.01 -19.22
N ALA A 866 18.57 -32.04 -18.38
CA ALA A 866 18.16 -30.90 -17.55
C ALA A 866 19.11 -30.64 -16.37
N GLY A 867 19.40 -29.37 -16.11
CA GLY A 867 20.17 -28.87 -14.96
C GLY A 867 19.71 -27.48 -14.52
N SER A 868 20.61 -26.68 -13.95
CA SER A 868 20.29 -25.37 -13.37
C SER A 868 19.60 -24.42 -14.35
N HIS A 869 20.07 -24.38 -15.60
CA HIS A 869 19.52 -23.53 -16.67
C HIS A 869 18.11 -23.92 -17.16
N SER A 870 17.50 -24.98 -16.62
CA SER A 870 16.14 -25.42 -17.02
C SER A 870 15.07 -24.46 -16.50
N THR A 871 14.15 -24.04 -17.37
CA THR A 871 13.06 -23.12 -17.03
C THR A 871 12.13 -23.69 -15.96
N ARG A 872 11.45 -22.82 -15.21
CA ARG A 872 10.47 -23.21 -14.17
C ARG A 872 9.38 -24.15 -14.72
N ALA A 873 8.97 -23.96 -15.97
CA ALA A 873 7.99 -24.81 -16.63
C ALA A 873 8.51 -26.23 -16.90
N THR A 874 9.76 -26.40 -17.34
CA THR A 874 10.31 -27.75 -17.57
C THR A 874 10.60 -28.47 -16.27
N ARG A 875 11.03 -27.78 -15.21
CA ARG A 875 11.12 -28.38 -13.85
C ARG A 875 9.76 -28.93 -13.42
N LYS A 876 8.69 -28.12 -13.57
CA LYS A 876 7.31 -28.47 -13.19
C LYS A 876 6.69 -29.62 -14.00
N GLU A 877 7.20 -29.93 -15.19
CA GLU A 877 6.83 -31.16 -15.92
C GLU A 877 7.28 -32.44 -15.18
N TYR A 878 8.39 -32.37 -14.44
CA TYR A 878 9.05 -33.54 -13.84
C TYR A 878 8.87 -33.66 -12.32
N ASP A 879 8.28 -32.69 -11.62
CA ASP A 879 8.18 -32.66 -10.13
C ASP A 879 7.52 -33.90 -9.50
N SER A 880 6.67 -34.61 -10.26
CA SER A 880 6.01 -35.86 -9.85
C SER A 880 6.62 -37.13 -10.47
N THR A 881 7.65 -37.00 -11.31
CA THR A 881 8.31 -38.15 -11.94
C THR A 881 9.22 -38.85 -10.95
N LYS A 882 9.06 -40.16 -10.78
CA LYS A 882 9.91 -40.98 -9.90
C LYS A 882 11.38 -40.90 -10.37
N SER A 883 12.21 -40.26 -9.56
CA SER A 883 13.64 -40.06 -9.80
C SER A 883 14.42 -40.22 -8.49
N LEU A 884 15.66 -40.68 -8.52
CA LEU A 884 16.56 -40.81 -7.35
C LEU A 884 17.17 -39.48 -6.90
N TYR A 885 17.36 -38.53 -7.82
CA TYR A 885 18.13 -37.30 -7.56
C TYR A 885 17.39 -36.00 -7.90
N GLY A 886 16.37 -36.03 -8.77
CA GLY A 886 15.73 -34.83 -9.30
C GLY A 886 16.62 -34.03 -10.27
N ILE A 887 16.23 -32.78 -10.51
CA ILE A 887 16.96 -31.79 -11.34
C ILE A 887 17.72 -30.83 -10.40
N PRO A 888 19.03 -30.59 -10.60
CA PRO A 888 19.83 -29.75 -9.71
C PRO A 888 19.78 -28.25 -10.05
N GLU A 889 19.85 -27.43 -9.02
CA GLU A 889 19.89 -25.97 -9.09
C GLU A 889 21.33 -25.41 -9.18
N GLU A 890 21.47 -24.08 -9.15
CA GLU A 890 22.77 -23.40 -9.28
C GLU A 890 23.74 -23.64 -8.12
N SER A 891 23.26 -24.05 -6.95
CA SER A 891 24.09 -24.51 -5.83
C SER A 891 24.43 -26.02 -5.89
N GLY A 892 23.70 -26.77 -6.71
CA GLY A 892 23.66 -28.24 -6.70
C GLY A 892 22.52 -28.83 -5.88
N TRP A 893 21.79 -27.99 -5.11
CA TRP A 893 20.57 -28.39 -4.41
C TRP A 893 19.63 -29.16 -5.35
N SER A 894 19.15 -30.32 -4.90
CA SER A 894 18.52 -31.31 -5.78
C SER A 894 17.66 -32.30 -5.00
N ILE A 895 16.36 -32.32 -5.31
CA ILE A 895 15.33 -33.03 -4.55
C ILE A 895 14.61 -34.05 -5.44
N PRO A 896 14.55 -35.34 -5.07
CA PRO A 896 13.80 -36.35 -5.81
C PRO A 896 12.29 -36.24 -5.55
N MET A 897 11.50 -36.16 -6.62
CA MET A 897 10.04 -35.97 -6.59
C MET A 897 9.60 -34.76 -5.74
N PRO A 898 10.01 -33.52 -6.08
CA PRO A 898 9.69 -32.30 -5.31
C PRO A 898 8.22 -32.19 -4.88
N ALA A 899 7.26 -32.45 -5.78
CA ALA A 899 5.83 -32.33 -5.45
C ALA A 899 5.39 -33.27 -4.31
N ILE A 900 6.04 -34.43 -4.16
CA ILE A 900 5.73 -35.40 -3.09
C ILE A 900 6.39 -34.97 -1.77
N GLN A 901 7.61 -34.40 -1.82
CA GLN A 901 8.29 -33.92 -0.62
C GLN A 901 7.69 -32.63 -0.07
N ALA A 902 7.28 -31.69 -0.94
CA ALA A 902 6.55 -30.48 -0.52
C ALA A 902 5.24 -30.83 0.19
N GLU A 903 4.45 -31.72 -0.41
CA GLU A 903 3.19 -32.20 0.18
C GLU A 903 3.41 -32.96 1.50
N ARG A 904 4.50 -33.73 1.64
CA ARG A 904 4.90 -34.35 2.92
C ARG A 904 5.28 -33.31 3.97
N ALA A 905 6.11 -32.33 3.62
CA ALA A 905 6.55 -31.29 4.55
C ALA A 905 5.33 -30.52 5.10
N ARG A 906 4.41 -30.08 4.22
CA ARG A 906 3.14 -29.46 4.62
C ARG A 906 2.29 -30.38 5.50
N LYS A 907 2.11 -31.65 5.13
CA LYS A 907 1.38 -32.64 5.95
C LYS A 907 2.00 -32.84 7.33
N ASN A 908 3.32 -32.88 7.44
CA ASN A 908 4.01 -33.09 8.72
C ASN A 908 3.96 -31.84 9.60
N VAL A 909 4.06 -30.62 9.03
CA VAL A 909 3.79 -29.37 9.79
C VAL A 909 2.31 -29.31 10.23
N MET A 910 1.36 -29.66 9.36
CA MET A 910 -0.07 -29.78 9.71
C MET A 910 -0.31 -30.80 10.84
N ALA A 911 0.40 -31.94 10.82
CA ALA A 911 0.30 -32.95 11.85
C ALA A 911 0.78 -32.43 13.21
N VAL A 912 1.83 -31.59 13.24
CA VAL A 912 2.28 -30.90 14.47
C VAL A 912 1.30 -29.81 14.88
N TYR A 913 0.77 -29.00 13.96
CA TYR A 913 -0.26 -28.00 14.25
C TYR A 913 -1.47 -28.59 14.99
N TYR A 914 -1.94 -29.78 14.59
CA TYR A 914 -3.03 -30.47 15.30
C TYR A 914 -2.69 -30.89 16.74
N THR A 915 -1.41 -30.94 17.16
CA THR A 915 -1.04 -31.19 18.57
C THR A 915 -0.96 -29.90 19.40
N CYS A 916 -1.12 -28.73 18.78
CA CYS A 916 -1.28 -27.44 19.47
C CYS A 916 -2.75 -27.11 19.77
N LEU A 917 -3.71 -27.79 19.14
CA LEU A 917 -5.15 -27.59 19.37
C LEU A 917 -5.64 -28.41 20.58
N ASP A 918 -6.55 -27.85 21.37
CA ASP A 918 -7.07 -28.54 22.55
C ASP A 918 -7.98 -29.71 22.18
N THR A 919 -7.68 -30.87 22.78
CA THR A 919 -8.35 -32.15 22.53
C THR A 919 -9.81 -32.21 22.99
N THR A 920 -10.31 -31.18 23.68
CA THR A 920 -11.72 -31.05 24.08
C THR A 920 -12.68 -30.78 22.92
N LEU A 921 -12.16 -30.41 21.74
CA LEU A 921 -12.93 -30.27 20.50
C LEU A 921 -12.87 -31.52 19.59
N ALA A 922 -12.16 -32.58 20.00
CA ALA A 922 -11.93 -33.75 19.14
C ALA A 922 -13.15 -34.67 18.95
N ASP A 923 -14.16 -34.60 19.83
CA ASP A 923 -15.40 -35.37 19.72
C ASP A 923 -16.44 -34.64 18.84
N GLY A 924 -16.35 -34.87 17.53
CA GLY A 924 -17.50 -34.76 16.62
C GLY A 924 -17.73 -33.41 15.92
N ALA A 925 -16.89 -32.40 16.12
CA ALA A 925 -16.84 -31.23 15.25
C ALA A 925 -15.93 -31.49 14.03
N GLU A 926 -16.32 -31.04 12.84
CA GLU A 926 -15.39 -30.99 11.71
C GLU A 926 -14.26 -30.00 12.06
N ILE A 927 -13.02 -30.50 12.12
CA ILE A 927 -11.86 -29.65 12.36
C ILE A 927 -11.73 -28.71 11.17
N THR A 928 -12.10 -27.44 11.36
CA THR A 928 -12.03 -26.40 10.34
C THR A 928 -10.63 -26.33 9.74
N SER A 929 -10.54 -26.25 8.42
CA SER A 929 -9.30 -26.03 7.68
C SER A 929 -8.51 -24.84 8.25
N THR A 930 -7.18 -24.87 8.12
CA THR A 930 -6.33 -23.71 8.43
C THR A 930 -6.88 -22.46 7.73
N PRO A 931 -6.91 -21.29 8.40
CA PRO A 931 -7.52 -20.09 7.84
C PRO A 931 -6.73 -19.64 6.61
N ASP A 932 -7.35 -19.79 5.44
CA ASP A 932 -6.69 -19.51 4.17
C ASP A 932 -6.59 -18.00 3.92
N VAL A 933 -5.40 -17.46 4.20
CA VAL A 933 -5.02 -16.07 3.96
C VAL A 933 -3.96 -16.06 2.86
N ALA A 934 -4.42 -16.11 1.61
CA ALA A 934 -3.59 -15.90 0.43
C ALA A 934 -2.99 -14.48 0.44
N PHE A 935 -1.75 -14.34 -0.03
CA PHE A 935 -1.12 -13.03 -0.18
C PHE A 935 -1.69 -12.26 -1.37
N THR A 936 -1.76 -10.94 -1.24
CA THR A 936 -2.13 -10.06 -2.35
C THR A 936 -0.87 -9.66 -3.10
N THR A 937 -0.69 -10.18 -4.33
CA THR A 937 0.46 -9.90 -5.21
C THR A 937 0.79 -8.41 -5.28
N GLU A 938 2.00 -8.02 -4.85
CA GLU A 938 2.43 -6.62 -4.78
C GLU A 938 2.76 -6.01 -6.17
N ASP A 939 2.76 -6.82 -7.24
CA ASP A 939 3.04 -6.43 -8.64
C ASP A 939 2.22 -5.24 -9.16
N GLN A 940 1.03 -4.98 -8.61
CA GLN A 940 0.21 -3.82 -8.97
C GLN A 940 0.79 -2.49 -8.47
N TYR A 941 1.88 -2.52 -7.69
CA TYR A 941 2.67 -1.37 -7.23
C TYR A 941 4.06 -1.32 -7.87
N GLY A 942 4.67 -2.46 -8.19
CA GLY A 942 6.06 -2.55 -8.70
C GLY A 942 6.35 -1.75 -9.97
N SER A 943 5.34 -1.55 -10.83
CA SER A 943 5.44 -0.80 -12.11
C SER A 943 5.90 0.67 -12.00
N TYR A 944 6.13 1.20 -10.78
CA TYR A 944 6.59 2.57 -10.54
C TYR A 944 8.10 2.72 -10.28
N PHE A 945 8.83 1.65 -9.97
CA PHE A 945 10.23 1.76 -9.52
C PHE A 945 11.24 2.08 -10.63
N ASP A 946 10.90 1.74 -11.88
CA ASP A 946 11.77 1.78 -13.07
C ASP A 946 12.22 3.20 -13.52
N GLN A 947 11.86 4.27 -12.79
CA GLN A 947 12.20 5.66 -13.14
C GLN A 947 12.90 6.48 -12.05
N ARG A 948 13.08 5.97 -10.81
CA ARG A 948 13.74 6.74 -9.74
C ARG A 948 15.16 6.28 -9.41
N SER A 949 15.54 5.06 -9.76
CA SER A 949 16.88 4.50 -9.44
C SER A 949 17.96 4.82 -10.49
N ALA A 950 17.59 5.40 -11.64
CA ALA A 950 18.42 5.52 -12.84
C ALA A 950 19.64 6.48 -12.75
N THR A 951 19.92 7.09 -11.60
CA THR A 951 20.98 8.11 -11.44
C THR A 951 21.98 7.85 -10.30
N ALA A 952 22.11 6.60 -9.82
CA ALA A 952 23.15 6.23 -8.86
C ALA A 952 23.72 4.81 -9.04
N MET A 953 24.98 4.76 -9.52
CA MET A 953 25.98 3.68 -9.38
C MET A 953 25.78 2.30 -10.06
N SER A 954 26.62 2.09 -11.09
CA SER A 954 27.43 0.89 -11.40
C SER A 954 26.79 -0.50 -11.56
N ASP A 955 26.82 -1.00 -12.80
CA ASP A 955 27.12 -2.38 -13.24
C ASP A 955 27.03 -3.52 -12.19
N SER A 956 25.84 -4.10 -12.06
CA SER A 956 25.70 -5.53 -11.81
C SER A 956 24.44 -6.06 -12.51
N ILE A 957 24.47 -7.30 -13.00
CA ILE A 957 23.42 -7.82 -13.89
C ILE A 957 22.20 -8.22 -13.06
N ARG A 958 21.08 -7.53 -13.27
CA ARG A 958 19.74 -7.98 -12.90
C ARG A 958 18.85 -7.91 -14.15
N ALA A 959 18.31 -9.04 -14.57
CA ALA A 959 17.32 -9.14 -15.63
C ALA A 959 15.99 -9.56 -14.98
N ASP A 960 14.94 -8.75 -15.14
CA ASP A 960 13.74 -8.88 -14.32
C ASP A 960 12.42 -8.77 -15.12
N GLY A 961 11.41 -9.50 -14.64
CA GLY A 961 9.99 -9.50 -15.02
C GLY A 961 9.63 -9.23 -16.49
N SER A 962 9.47 -7.96 -16.82
CA SER A 962 8.47 -7.46 -17.78
C SER A 962 8.66 -7.94 -19.23
N MET A 963 9.90 -8.03 -19.70
CA MET A 963 10.15 -8.38 -21.12
C MET A 963 9.97 -9.87 -21.41
N SER A 964 10.03 -10.75 -20.40
CA SER A 964 9.91 -12.20 -20.59
C SER A 964 8.53 -12.63 -21.10
N GLU A 965 7.44 -12.00 -20.64
CA GLU A 965 6.09 -12.40 -21.07
C GLU A 965 5.78 -12.01 -22.53
N LEU A 966 6.40 -10.93 -23.03
CA LEU A 966 6.33 -10.56 -24.44
C LEU A 966 7.24 -11.42 -25.31
N VAL A 967 8.43 -11.78 -24.83
CA VAL A 967 9.35 -12.71 -25.53
C VAL A 967 8.72 -14.10 -25.64
N LEU A 968 8.13 -14.65 -24.57
CA LEU A 968 7.41 -15.93 -24.60
C LEU A 968 6.25 -15.96 -25.60
N LYS A 969 5.60 -14.82 -25.85
CA LYS A 969 4.55 -14.69 -26.87
C LYS A 969 5.10 -14.53 -28.29
N LEU A 970 6.33 -14.03 -28.45
CA LEU A 970 7.03 -13.95 -29.74
C LEU A 970 7.70 -15.28 -30.11
N ASP A 971 8.35 -15.97 -29.18
CA ASP A 971 8.89 -17.33 -29.37
C ASP A 971 7.80 -18.29 -29.86
N SER A 972 6.56 -18.14 -29.36
CA SER A 972 5.40 -18.93 -29.80
C SER A 972 4.90 -18.64 -31.23
N LEU A 973 5.47 -17.65 -31.92
CA LEU A 973 5.11 -17.25 -33.28
C LEU A 973 6.22 -17.50 -34.31
N ASP A 974 7.50 -17.41 -33.94
CA ASP A 974 8.60 -17.72 -34.87
C ASP A 974 8.60 -19.22 -35.26
N ASP A 975 8.23 -20.10 -34.33
CA ASP A 975 8.00 -21.55 -34.54
C ASP A 975 6.91 -21.86 -35.60
N PHE A 976 6.12 -20.86 -36.02
CA PHE A 976 5.11 -20.99 -37.07
C PHE A 976 5.60 -20.55 -38.47
N PHE A 977 6.75 -19.88 -38.58
CA PHE A 977 7.18 -19.23 -39.83
C PHE A 977 8.54 -19.67 -40.40
N ASP A 978 9.44 -20.28 -39.61
CA ASP A 978 10.84 -20.47 -40.04
C ASP A 978 11.10 -21.62 -41.04
N ASP A 979 10.04 -22.28 -41.54
CA ASP A 979 10.14 -23.23 -42.65
C ASP A 979 10.26 -22.50 -44.02
N ARG A 980 11.40 -21.81 -44.25
CA ARG A 980 12.14 -21.58 -45.54
C ARG A 980 13.02 -20.29 -45.54
N LYS A 981 14.36 -20.42 -45.40
CA LYS A 981 15.40 -19.95 -46.36
C LYS A 981 16.85 -20.10 -45.83
N PRO A 982 17.90 -20.00 -46.71
CA PRO A 982 19.29 -20.26 -46.32
C PRO A 982 20.03 -19.05 -45.72
N VAL A 983 21.13 -19.37 -45.03
CA VAL A 983 21.96 -18.55 -44.14
C VAL A 983 22.68 -17.36 -44.80
N THR A 984 22.71 -16.23 -44.08
CA THR A 984 23.88 -15.33 -43.99
C THR A 984 24.18 -14.98 -42.52
N PRO A 985 25.44 -14.90 -42.08
CA PRO A 985 25.77 -14.81 -40.65
C PRO A 985 25.91 -13.37 -40.13
N ARG A 986 25.48 -13.13 -38.88
CA ARG A 986 25.99 -12.03 -38.04
C ARG A 986 25.82 -12.36 -36.55
N GLU A 987 26.93 -12.44 -35.83
CA GLU A 987 26.99 -12.91 -34.45
C GLU A 987 26.79 -11.77 -33.42
N ALA A 988 26.11 -12.09 -32.31
CA ALA A 988 26.59 -11.87 -30.94
C ALA A 988 25.61 -12.51 -29.91
N SER A 989 26.12 -12.95 -28.75
CA SER A 989 25.35 -13.33 -27.53
C SER A 989 24.61 -14.68 -27.43
N ARG A 990 24.87 -15.71 -28.26
CA ARG A 990 24.40 -17.11 -28.02
C ARG A 990 25.46 -18.11 -27.52
N GLY A 991 26.72 -17.68 -27.36
CA GLY A 991 27.90 -18.55 -27.21
C GLY A 991 28.08 -19.39 -25.93
N SER A 992 27.01 -19.77 -25.21
CA SER A 992 27.06 -20.71 -24.09
C SER A 992 26.42 -22.07 -24.42
N VAL A 993 25.21 -22.06 -25.00
CA VAL A 993 24.47 -23.29 -25.35
C VAL A 993 25.18 -24.04 -26.48
N GLU A 994 25.46 -23.35 -27.58
CA GLU A 994 26.15 -23.90 -28.76
C GLU A 994 27.52 -24.51 -28.39
N ASN A 995 28.23 -23.95 -27.40
CA ASN A 995 29.51 -24.49 -26.93
C ASN A 995 29.35 -25.82 -26.17
N ARG A 996 28.27 -26.00 -25.38
CA ARG A 996 28.00 -27.28 -24.68
C ARG A 996 27.58 -28.37 -25.65
N GLU A 997 26.75 -28.04 -26.64
CA GLU A 997 26.33 -28.99 -27.68
C GLU A 997 27.49 -29.38 -28.60
N ASN A 998 28.35 -28.43 -29.00
CA ASN A 998 29.58 -28.74 -29.75
C ASN A 998 30.57 -29.60 -28.95
N VAL A 999 30.74 -29.37 -27.64
CA VAL A 999 31.57 -30.25 -26.79
C VAL A 999 30.98 -31.66 -26.74
N TYR A 1000 29.66 -31.77 -26.62
CA TYR A 1000 28.98 -33.08 -26.61
C TYR A 1000 29.19 -33.83 -27.93
N GLU A 1001 28.91 -33.21 -29.09
CA GLU A 1001 29.07 -33.88 -30.40
C GLU A 1001 30.53 -34.15 -30.77
N GLN A 1002 31.45 -33.20 -30.55
CA GLN A 1002 32.84 -33.31 -31.02
C GLN A 1002 33.74 -34.14 -30.09
N GLN A 1003 33.49 -34.13 -28.78
CA GLN A 1003 34.39 -34.73 -27.79
C GLN A 1003 33.73 -35.84 -26.98
N THR A 1004 32.54 -35.61 -26.42
CA THR A 1004 31.89 -36.58 -25.52
C THR A 1004 31.31 -37.79 -26.28
N LEU A 1005 30.52 -37.57 -27.32
CA LEU A 1005 29.80 -38.61 -28.07
C LEU A 1005 30.76 -39.67 -28.69
N PRO A 1006 31.90 -39.31 -29.31
CA PRO A 1006 32.83 -40.30 -29.85
C PRO A 1006 33.53 -41.15 -28.77
N ILE A 1007 33.74 -40.58 -27.57
CA ILE A 1007 34.38 -41.28 -26.45
C ILE A 1007 33.36 -42.19 -25.74
N LEU A 1008 32.12 -41.75 -25.54
CA LEU A 1008 30.98 -42.61 -25.16
C LEU A 1008 30.87 -43.82 -26.10
N HIS A 1009 30.85 -43.58 -27.42
CA HIS A 1009 30.83 -44.65 -28.43
C HIS A 1009 32.07 -45.56 -28.43
N LYS A 1010 33.14 -45.24 -27.69
CA LYS A 1010 34.39 -46.00 -27.60
C LYS A 1010 34.53 -46.75 -26.27
N SER A 1011 34.09 -46.17 -25.15
CA SER A 1011 33.91 -46.87 -23.86
C SER A 1011 32.80 -47.91 -23.97
N LEU A 1012 31.60 -47.51 -24.41
CA LEU A 1012 30.44 -48.41 -24.54
C LEU A 1012 30.67 -49.55 -25.55
N LYS A 1013 31.64 -49.44 -26.47
CA LYS A 1013 32.05 -50.52 -27.38
C LYS A 1013 33.01 -51.54 -26.75
N ARG A 1014 33.60 -51.28 -25.59
CA ARG A 1014 34.42 -52.25 -24.84
C ARG A 1014 33.55 -53.19 -24.01
N ASN A 1015 32.44 -52.70 -23.46
CA ASN A 1015 31.47 -53.51 -22.72
C ASN A 1015 30.36 -54.02 -23.66
N ALA A 1016 30.49 -55.28 -24.10
CA ALA A 1016 29.64 -55.90 -25.13
C ALA A 1016 28.15 -56.15 -24.76
N SER A 1017 27.65 -55.53 -23.69
CA SER A 1017 26.30 -55.70 -23.14
C SER A 1017 25.42 -54.45 -23.22
N VAL A 1018 25.91 -53.31 -23.76
CA VAL A 1018 25.18 -52.03 -23.81
C VAL A 1018 24.53 -51.78 -25.19
N THR A 1019 23.59 -52.63 -25.58
CA THR A 1019 22.80 -52.47 -26.83
C THR A 1019 21.55 -51.59 -26.67
N SER A 1020 21.09 -51.32 -25.45
CA SER A 1020 19.90 -50.49 -25.17
C SER A 1020 20.09 -49.01 -25.54
N PHE A 1021 21.25 -48.42 -25.19
CA PHE A 1021 21.52 -46.99 -25.37
C PHE A 1021 21.59 -46.55 -26.84
N GLN A 1022 21.85 -47.46 -27.79
CA GLN A 1022 21.98 -47.11 -29.21
C GLN A 1022 20.66 -46.65 -29.85
N ASN A 1023 19.50 -47.06 -29.31
CA ASN A 1023 18.18 -46.71 -29.87
C ASN A 1023 17.62 -45.39 -29.32
N GLY A 1024 18.16 -44.85 -28.21
CA GLY A 1024 17.65 -43.61 -27.61
C GLY A 1024 18.11 -42.33 -28.30
N PHE A 1025 19.23 -42.38 -29.04
CA PHE A 1025 19.90 -41.21 -29.61
C PHE A 1025 19.98 -41.22 -31.15
N SER A 1026 19.46 -42.25 -31.83
CA SER A 1026 19.62 -42.45 -33.28
C SER A 1026 18.42 -42.04 -34.15
N ASP A 1027 17.22 -41.88 -33.57
CA ASP A 1027 15.98 -41.54 -34.27
C ASP A 1027 15.83 -40.04 -34.59
N THR A 1028 16.86 -39.43 -35.19
CA THR A 1028 16.86 -38.02 -35.65
C THR A 1028 17.33 -37.84 -37.10
N ARG A 1029 16.99 -38.78 -38.00
CA ARG A 1029 16.87 -38.56 -39.47
C ARG A 1029 16.12 -39.72 -40.14
N PHE A 1030 14.92 -39.47 -40.68
CA PHE A 1030 14.59 -39.66 -42.11
C PHE A 1030 13.20 -39.13 -42.46
N ALA A 1031 12.99 -38.75 -43.73
CA ALA A 1031 11.73 -38.18 -44.21
C ALA A 1031 10.68 -39.25 -44.56
N LEU A 1032 9.41 -38.97 -44.25
CA LEU A 1032 8.29 -39.84 -44.66
C LEU A 1032 7.89 -39.62 -46.12
N ALA A 1033 8.22 -40.60 -46.96
CA ALA A 1033 7.58 -40.78 -48.26
C ALA A 1033 6.14 -41.33 -48.09
N ARG A 1034 5.35 -41.30 -49.17
CA ARG A 1034 3.91 -41.65 -49.18
C ARG A 1034 3.60 -43.11 -49.56
N GLU A 1035 2.35 -43.49 -49.23
CA GLU A 1035 1.51 -44.55 -49.85
C GLU A 1035 1.85 -46.03 -49.54
N PRO A 1036 0.90 -46.99 -49.68
CA PRO A 1036 -0.55 -46.90 -49.99
C PRO A 1036 -1.47 -47.63 -48.96
N VAL A 1037 -2.75 -47.90 -49.31
CA VAL A 1037 -3.82 -48.45 -48.44
C VAL A 1037 -4.47 -49.74 -49.02
N VAL A 1038 -4.70 -50.77 -48.17
CA VAL A 1038 -5.57 -51.96 -48.39
C VAL A 1038 -6.06 -52.43 -46.98
N MET A 1039 -7.34 -52.43 -46.56
CA MET A 1039 -8.48 -53.35 -46.87
C MET A 1039 -8.18 -54.83 -46.50
N ASN A 1040 -9.04 -55.68 -45.89
CA ASN A 1040 -10.48 -55.70 -45.49
C ASN A 1040 -10.66 -56.89 -44.45
N PRO A 1041 -11.84 -57.50 -44.11
CA PRO A 1041 -13.27 -57.17 -44.29
C PRO A 1041 -14.26 -57.39 -43.08
N GLY A 1042 -15.27 -56.53 -42.99
CA GLY A 1042 -16.72 -56.90 -43.04
C GLY A 1042 -17.48 -57.63 -41.90
N ALA A 1043 -18.52 -56.98 -41.35
CA ALA A 1043 -19.82 -57.59 -40.99
C ALA A 1043 -20.99 -56.55 -40.95
N PHE A 1044 -22.19 -56.98 -41.33
CA PHE A 1044 -23.48 -56.25 -41.45
C PHE A 1044 -24.00 -55.68 -40.10
N ALA A 1045 -24.82 -54.61 -39.99
CA ALA A 1045 -25.42 -53.59 -40.89
C ALA A 1045 -25.81 -52.33 -40.03
N SER A 1046 -26.66 -51.33 -40.34
CA SER A 1046 -27.73 -51.08 -41.36
C SER A 1046 -28.01 -49.56 -41.56
N ASN A 1047 -29.21 -49.15 -42.03
CA ASN A 1047 -29.64 -47.77 -42.41
C ASN A 1047 -31.21 -47.72 -42.52
N PRO A 1048 -31.96 -46.66 -42.96
CA PRO A 1048 -31.58 -45.29 -43.43
C PRO A 1048 -32.48 -44.07 -43.05
N ALA A 1049 -31.95 -42.83 -43.24
CA ALA A 1049 -32.58 -41.60 -43.80
C ALA A 1049 -31.72 -40.33 -43.48
N ALA A 1050 -31.00 -39.69 -44.42
CA ALA A 1050 -31.42 -38.67 -45.42
C ALA A 1050 -31.80 -37.27 -44.84
N GLY A 1051 -31.26 -36.10 -45.26
CA GLY A 1051 -30.21 -35.72 -46.24
C GLY A 1051 -29.78 -34.23 -46.03
N ALA A 1052 -28.56 -33.78 -46.40
CA ALA A 1052 -28.18 -33.07 -47.67
C ALA A 1052 -28.77 -31.63 -47.85
N ILE A 1053 -28.10 -30.57 -48.34
CA ILE A 1053 -26.72 -30.33 -48.89
C ILE A 1053 -26.37 -28.80 -48.90
N ARG A 1054 -25.11 -28.39 -49.12
CA ARG A 1054 -24.63 -26.97 -49.30
C ARG A 1054 -24.45 -26.55 -50.79
N PRO A 1055 -24.38 -25.24 -51.12
CA PRO A 1055 -23.34 -24.76 -52.08
C PRO A 1055 -22.71 -23.37 -51.74
N ALA A 1056 -22.09 -22.71 -52.74
CA ALA A 1056 -20.64 -22.47 -52.75
C ALA A 1056 -20.11 -21.44 -53.80
N LEU A 1057 -18.96 -20.80 -53.49
CA LEU A 1057 -17.84 -20.33 -54.37
C LEU A 1057 -17.94 -19.21 -55.46
N HIS A 1058 -16.84 -18.41 -55.51
CA HIS A 1058 -16.10 -17.80 -56.66
C HIS A 1058 -16.47 -16.47 -57.40
N ALA A 1059 -15.64 -15.42 -57.15
CA ALA A 1059 -14.62 -14.79 -58.05
C ALA A 1059 -14.91 -13.66 -59.11
N ARG A 1060 -13.94 -12.70 -59.19
CA ARG A 1060 -13.58 -11.73 -60.28
C ARG A 1060 -14.55 -10.53 -60.53
N SER A 1061 -14.15 -9.34 -61.04
CA SER A 1061 -12.83 -8.73 -61.42
C SER A 1061 -12.87 -7.19 -61.70
N VAL A 1062 -11.75 -6.49 -61.43
CA VAL A 1062 -11.11 -5.35 -62.18
C VAL A 1062 -11.92 -4.12 -62.67
N THR A 1063 -11.50 -2.90 -62.27
CA THR A 1063 -11.09 -1.77 -63.19
C THR A 1063 -10.44 -0.60 -62.43
N SER A 1064 -9.47 0.09 -63.06
CA SER A 1064 -8.92 1.41 -62.66
C SER A 1064 -8.67 2.27 -63.92
N PRO A 1065 -8.50 3.60 -63.79
CA PRO A 1065 -7.24 4.21 -64.24
C PRO A 1065 -6.69 5.32 -63.28
N MET A 1066 -5.60 5.99 -63.69
CA MET A 1066 -4.67 6.77 -62.84
C MET A 1066 -4.72 8.29 -63.02
N ALA A 1067 -4.21 9.06 -62.02
CA ALA A 1067 -3.19 10.11 -62.24
C ALA A 1067 -2.60 10.71 -60.92
N ALA A 1068 -1.26 10.71 -60.81
CA ALA A 1068 -0.33 11.82 -60.41
C ALA A 1068 -0.62 12.75 -59.19
N VAL A 1069 0.34 13.23 -58.36
CA VAL A 1069 1.83 13.07 -58.33
C VAL A 1069 2.46 13.47 -56.96
N HIS A 1070 3.64 12.89 -56.60
CA HIS A 1070 4.71 13.20 -55.60
C HIS A 1070 4.40 13.90 -54.22
N HIS A 1071 4.81 13.41 -53.04
CA HIS A 1071 6.16 13.16 -52.42
C HIS A 1071 6.91 14.44 -51.93
N MET A 1072 7.14 14.65 -50.61
CA MET A 1072 8.25 14.17 -49.70
C MET A 1072 9.59 14.95 -49.86
N PRO A 1073 10.56 15.00 -48.89
CA PRO A 1073 10.61 14.46 -47.51
C PRO A 1073 11.22 15.36 -46.36
N ARG A 1074 10.78 15.11 -45.11
CA ARG A 1074 11.55 14.74 -43.87
C ARG A 1074 12.99 15.28 -43.52
N VAL A 1075 13.14 15.76 -42.26
CA VAL A 1075 14.31 15.79 -41.29
C VAL A 1075 15.57 16.68 -41.53
N ILE A 1076 15.98 17.49 -40.52
CA ILE A 1076 17.28 17.48 -39.78
C ILE A 1076 17.42 18.71 -38.81
N THR A 1077 18.41 18.66 -37.91
CA THR A 1077 18.63 19.34 -36.62
C THR A 1077 19.38 20.69 -36.65
N ASP A 1078 19.30 21.41 -35.51
CA ASP A 1078 20.29 22.27 -34.80
C ASP A 1078 21.35 23.09 -35.57
N LEU A 1079 21.48 24.40 -35.25
CA LEU A 1079 22.62 24.97 -34.48
C LEU A 1079 22.50 26.48 -34.18
N GLN A 1080 23.51 27.03 -33.49
CA GLN A 1080 23.56 28.38 -32.86
C GLN A 1080 24.32 29.45 -33.70
N SER A 1081 23.88 30.72 -33.60
CA SER A 1081 24.67 31.98 -33.69
C SER A 1081 23.66 33.16 -33.64
N GLU A 1082 23.69 34.17 -32.77
CA GLU A 1082 24.72 35.11 -32.28
C GLU A 1082 25.26 36.14 -33.31
N GLU A 1083 25.20 37.41 -32.89
CA GLU A 1083 25.89 38.63 -33.39
C GLU A 1083 25.69 39.12 -34.85
N ASP A 1084 25.89 40.40 -35.21
CA ASP A 1084 25.66 41.72 -34.54
C ASP A 1084 25.75 42.83 -35.62
N THR A 1085 25.28 44.06 -35.33
CA THR A 1085 25.39 45.31 -36.14
C THR A 1085 24.64 45.34 -37.50
N GLY A 1086 24.25 46.48 -38.07
CA GLY A 1086 24.19 47.87 -37.57
C GLY A 1086 24.09 48.91 -38.72
N ASP A 1087 23.21 49.92 -38.60
CA ASP A 1087 23.34 51.33 -39.09
C ASP A 1087 21.98 52.07 -39.22
N GLU A 1088 22.01 53.41 -39.09
CA GLU A 1088 20.85 54.34 -39.09
C GLU A 1088 20.72 55.14 -40.43
N PRO A 1089 20.29 56.45 -40.58
CA PRO A 1089 19.82 57.52 -39.65
C PRO A 1089 18.55 58.34 -40.08
N PHE A 1090 18.31 59.48 -39.40
CA PHE A 1090 17.33 60.60 -39.58
C PHE A 1090 16.03 60.57 -38.71
N SER A 1091 15.52 61.66 -38.11
CA SER A 1091 16.06 63.03 -37.82
C SER A 1091 15.17 63.88 -36.87
N ASP A 1092 15.70 65.04 -36.44
CA ASP A 1092 15.07 66.35 -36.09
C ASP A 1092 14.19 66.58 -34.81
N ASP A 1093 14.83 67.14 -33.77
CA ASP A 1093 14.53 68.31 -32.87
C ASP A 1093 13.07 68.84 -32.71
N ASP A 1094 12.47 69.09 -31.51
CA ASP A 1094 12.73 70.02 -30.36
C ASP A 1094 12.50 71.54 -30.68
N LEU A 1095 12.26 72.56 -29.82
CA LEU A 1095 12.57 72.98 -28.42
C LEU A 1095 11.43 73.95 -27.91
N SER A 1096 11.31 74.60 -26.73
CA SER A 1096 12.08 74.87 -25.48
C SER A 1096 11.16 75.53 -24.39
N ILE A 1097 11.74 76.11 -23.30
CA ILE A 1097 11.22 77.22 -22.43
C ILE A 1097 10.14 76.88 -21.36
N SER A 1098 10.09 77.44 -20.13
CA SER A 1098 11.06 78.12 -19.21
C SER A 1098 10.43 78.46 -17.82
N ARG A 1099 11.26 78.48 -16.75
CA ARG A 1099 11.23 79.33 -15.50
C ARG A 1099 9.95 79.42 -14.64
N MET A 1100 9.94 79.55 -13.30
CA MET A 1100 10.88 79.61 -12.13
C MET A 1100 9.94 79.66 -10.86
N THR A 1101 10.24 79.48 -9.57
CA THR A 1101 11.35 79.16 -8.62
C THR A 1101 10.65 78.71 -7.29
N THR A 1102 11.20 78.22 -6.18
CA THR A 1102 12.54 78.04 -5.54
C THR A 1102 12.41 76.81 -4.56
N SER A 1103 13.28 76.39 -3.62
CA SER A 1103 14.59 76.77 -3.05
C SER A 1103 15.18 75.61 -2.20
N ASP A 1104 16.50 75.62 -2.03
CA ASP A 1104 17.33 75.24 -0.86
C ASP A 1104 17.21 73.84 -0.19
N ASP A 1105 18.20 72.98 -0.52
CA ASP A 1105 19.25 72.44 0.37
C ASP A 1105 18.95 71.50 1.58
N ALA A 1106 19.80 70.51 1.93
CA ALA A 1106 21.02 69.98 1.27
C ALA A 1106 21.53 68.64 1.91
N LEU A 1107 22.34 67.87 1.15
CA LEU A 1107 23.30 66.80 1.56
C LEU A 1107 22.69 65.54 2.26
N SER A 1108 22.96 64.27 1.89
CA SER A 1108 24.20 63.48 1.65
C SER A 1108 24.95 63.08 2.96
N VAL A 1109 25.66 61.94 3.10
CA VAL A 1109 26.08 60.88 2.15
C VAL A 1109 26.52 59.59 2.90
N HIS A 1110 26.47 58.40 2.25
CA HIS A 1110 27.19 57.13 2.60
C HIS A 1110 26.99 56.52 4.02
N SER A 1111 27.52 55.33 4.40
CA SER A 1111 27.58 54.01 3.73
C SER A 1111 27.88 52.87 4.75
N SER A 1112 27.69 51.60 4.32
CA SER A 1112 28.49 50.40 4.66
C SER A 1112 28.58 49.83 6.11
N ASN A 1113 28.30 48.53 6.20
CA ASN A 1113 29.06 47.47 6.91
C ASN A 1113 29.30 47.49 8.44
N SER A 1114 28.62 46.53 9.11
CA SER A 1114 29.23 45.27 9.63
C SER A 1114 29.22 44.94 11.14
N ARG A 1115 28.94 43.65 11.38
CA ARG A 1115 29.32 42.75 12.50
C ARG A 1115 28.84 43.03 13.95
N ALA A 1116 28.45 41.92 14.57
CA ALA A 1116 28.13 41.69 15.99
C ALA A 1116 29.41 41.79 16.88
N PRO A 1117 29.40 41.66 18.23
CA PRO A 1117 28.62 40.65 18.98
C PRO A 1117 28.19 41.01 20.43
N SER A 1118 27.83 39.95 21.18
CA SER A 1118 27.73 39.82 22.65
C SER A 1118 26.44 40.27 23.33
N ALA A 1119 26.22 39.72 24.53
CA ALA A 1119 25.00 39.81 25.33
C ALA A 1119 25.32 40.06 26.81
N VAL A 1120 24.32 40.47 27.61
CA VAL A 1120 24.11 40.21 29.06
C VAL A 1120 23.10 41.23 29.64
N GLY A 1121 22.28 40.83 30.63
CA GLY A 1121 22.00 41.71 31.78
C GLY A 1121 20.64 42.40 31.92
N LEU A 1122 19.59 41.64 32.27
CA LEU A 1122 18.72 41.85 33.45
C LEU A 1122 18.23 43.28 33.87
N ARG A 1123 16.88 43.37 33.96
CA ARG A 1123 16.02 43.95 35.04
C ARG A 1123 15.44 45.38 34.96
N ALA A 1124 14.15 45.40 35.35
CA ALA A 1124 13.33 46.46 35.98
C ALA A 1124 12.77 47.59 35.08
N GLY A 1125 11.53 48.06 35.30
CA GLY A 1125 10.54 47.60 36.29
C GLY A 1125 9.25 48.43 36.36
N PHE A 1126 8.67 48.53 37.56
CA PHE A 1126 7.38 49.19 37.94
C PHE A 1126 6.11 48.40 37.55
N ARG A 1127 5.22 47.97 38.47
CA ARG A 1127 4.41 48.62 39.55
C ARG A 1127 3.11 49.29 39.00
N SER A 1128 1.94 49.23 39.66
CA SER A 1128 1.54 48.52 40.90
C SER A 1128 0.02 48.64 41.19
N GLY A 1129 -0.63 47.54 41.63
CA GLY A 1129 -1.83 47.57 42.47
C GLY A 1129 -3.20 47.70 41.77
N MET A 1130 -4.35 47.52 42.45
CA MET A 1130 -4.54 47.27 43.89
C MET A 1130 -5.93 46.64 44.22
N ARG A 1131 -5.94 45.46 44.89
CA ARG A 1131 -6.91 44.90 45.90
C ARG A 1131 -8.45 44.92 45.66
N ARG A 1132 -9.31 44.14 46.38
CA ARG A 1132 -9.31 42.82 47.08
C ARG A 1132 -10.68 42.66 47.82
N LEU A 1133 -11.05 41.43 48.22
CA LEU A 1133 -11.93 41.03 49.35
C LEU A 1133 -13.42 40.65 49.12
N THR A 1134 -13.66 39.33 49.22
CA THR A 1134 -14.65 38.61 50.08
C THR A 1134 -16.16 38.91 50.10
N GLY A 1135 -16.95 37.84 49.86
CA GLY A 1135 -17.85 37.29 50.88
C GLY A 1135 -19.37 37.44 50.67
N GLY A 1136 -20.13 36.36 50.92
CA GLY A 1136 -21.60 36.36 50.99
C GLY A 1136 -22.23 35.00 50.66
N THR A 1137 -23.15 34.51 51.51
CA THR A 1137 -23.93 33.27 51.34
C THR A 1137 -25.44 33.56 51.28
N THR A 1138 -26.28 32.52 51.16
CA THR A 1138 -27.77 32.47 51.16
C THR A 1138 -28.49 32.65 49.81
N ASP A 1139 -29.69 32.10 49.56
CA ASP A 1139 -30.29 30.80 49.97
C ASP A 1139 -31.47 30.45 49.01
N ARG A 1140 -31.89 29.17 48.99
CA ARG A 1140 -33.09 28.51 48.40
C ARG A 1140 -34.26 29.34 47.83
N ARG A 1141 -34.88 28.80 46.75
CA ARG A 1141 -36.23 28.15 46.80
C ARG A 1141 -36.68 27.49 45.48
N ASP A 1142 -37.34 26.33 45.60
CA ASP A 1142 -38.04 25.57 44.54
C ASP A 1142 -39.50 26.03 44.33
N VAL A 1143 -40.07 25.75 43.14
CA VAL A 1143 -41.47 25.24 42.97
C VAL A 1143 -41.53 24.25 41.78
N LYS A 1144 -42.41 23.24 41.87
CA LYS A 1144 -42.52 22.02 41.03
C LYS A 1144 -43.62 22.09 39.93
N GLY A 1145 -43.47 21.31 38.85
CA GLY A 1145 -44.57 20.59 38.17
C GLY A 1145 -44.95 20.97 36.71
N LEU A 1146 -45.82 20.23 35.99
CA LEU A 1146 -46.36 18.87 36.29
C LEU A 1146 -47.01 18.11 35.07
N VAL A 1147 -46.28 17.16 34.45
CA VAL A 1147 -46.73 15.75 34.16
C VAL A 1147 -47.83 15.40 33.11
N ARG A 1148 -47.60 14.27 32.38
CA ARG A 1148 -48.48 13.49 31.44
C ARG A 1148 -48.69 14.09 30.02
N LEU A 1149 -48.90 13.32 28.93
CA LEU A 1149 -49.10 11.85 28.73
C LEU A 1149 -48.57 11.40 27.34
N SER A 1150 -48.27 10.11 27.14
CA SER A 1150 -47.84 9.49 25.85
C SER A 1150 -49.01 8.82 25.09
N PRO A 1151 -48.80 8.34 23.84
CA PRO A 1151 -48.77 6.87 23.68
C PRO A 1151 -47.85 6.27 22.58
N GLN A 1152 -47.07 5.27 22.99
CA GLN A 1152 -46.68 4.00 22.31
C GLN A 1152 -46.02 3.92 20.90
N VAL A 1153 -45.21 2.86 20.75
CA VAL A 1153 -44.36 2.50 19.59
C VAL A 1153 -44.30 0.96 19.46
N PRO A 1154 -44.14 0.36 18.26
CA PRO A 1154 -43.82 -1.07 18.09
C PRO A 1154 -42.41 -1.46 18.61
N ARG A 1155 -42.14 -2.76 18.77
CA ARG A 1155 -41.02 -3.27 19.61
C ARG A 1155 -39.75 -3.69 18.85
N VAL A 1156 -38.62 -3.68 19.58
CA VAL A 1156 -37.29 -4.20 19.20
C VAL A 1156 -37.05 -5.60 19.81
N PRO A 1157 -36.21 -6.50 19.23
CA PRO A 1157 -36.01 -7.88 19.71
C PRO A 1157 -35.31 -8.06 21.07
N THR A 1158 -35.33 -9.30 21.55
CA THR A 1158 -35.23 -9.71 22.97
C THR A 1158 -33.83 -9.85 23.58
N VAL A 1159 -32.76 -9.32 22.96
CA VAL A 1159 -31.38 -9.47 23.47
C VAL A 1159 -31.11 -8.63 24.74
N TRP A 1160 -31.95 -7.63 25.04
CA TRP A 1160 -31.69 -6.58 26.03
C TRP A 1160 -32.46 -6.69 27.35
N LEU A 1161 -32.83 -7.89 27.81
CA LEU A 1161 -33.61 -8.08 29.05
C LEU A 1161 -33.12 -9.22 29.95
N SER A 1162 -32.26 -8.89 30.91
CA SER A 1162 -32.02 -9.68 32.14
C SER A 1162 -32.20 -8.78 33.38
N ASN A 1163 -33.34 -8.95 34.04
CA ASN A 1163 -33.76 -8.35 35.32
C ASN A 1163 -33.28 -9.29 36.49
N PRO A 1164 -33.67 -9.16 37.78
CA PRO A 1164 -34.36 -8.08 38.51
C PRO A 1164 -33.80 -7.80 39.95
N LYS A 1165 -34.55 -7.01 40.74
CA LYS A 1165 -34.60 -6.92 42.23
C LYS A 1165 -33.60 -5.99 42.93
N SER A 1166 -33.95 -5.35 44.07
CA SER A 1166 -35.27 -4.98 44.63
C SER A 1166 -35.08 -3.91 45.73
N SER A 1167 -35.97 -2.91 45.83
CA SER A 1167 -37.01 -2.74 46.88
C SER A 1167 -36.64 -1.81 48.05
N GLU A 1168 -37.59 -0.92 48.38
CA GLU A 1168 -37.88 -0.36 49.72
C GLU A 1168 -36.83 0.56 50.38
N LEU A 1169 -36.95 1.87 50.13
CA LEU A 1169 -37.64 2.80 51.05
C LEU A 1169 -38.16 4.06 50.33
#